data_AF-A0A2E2U7I8-F1
#
_entry.id   AF-A0A2E2U7I8-F1
#
_cell.length_a   1.000
_cell.length_b   1.000
_cell.length_c   1.000
_cell.angle_alpha   90.00
_cell.angle_beta   90.00
_cell.angle_gamma   90.00
#
_symmetry.space_group_name_H-M   'P 1'
#
loop_
_entity.id
_entity.type
_entity.pdbx_description
1 polymer ?
#
loop_
_entity_poly.entity_id
_entity_poly.type
_entity_poly.pdbx_seq_one_letter_code
_entity_poly.pdbx_strand_id
1 'polypeptide(L)'
;MVHANAFTKLTNLVMSQAMTLDERLACIFSQRGGKKTLSGVFSIEDVHGFNGFSGYNYWHGDQLVAQLHLASLISGTYVLYKYTNIEGVETKHYDYFDSEGNFFYESQSLDGEAVIYGSIAMDPTSPFINQIYNILHQEYENASRNFGSTSRIAYLEKLLKSFYEADKYSLSVNAGSNDFALANIDNEILKIERDTVLTYKERQDVYKDLRRVKSKVVKTKKRAHSLPFIKYALPALLTNIIVRFKNLINRPLNNLKGLMHRHSVGHVQWFGRTVQQNLGLSIAMAIYGPFTFYFITQPMNPHAMWAVGKVRGAYIEMVDSISGKKPDQNLIYQDKVSTKTAAIDQKKDNADKTWQNRMDRFKAMQIAYEESLVFAARIGRIEQFEQQFNFPLTAEAAWMEMELYLQDIESILQDKSNLDRDYTAYLQHEIDRTIELQVYIWRKMAQFFLDHPYIVVDQNNEQTERNYYVGRQFIFFEAMTEKLSKLSHPQPETHGLVGQLAKDFRAAKLEGNSILDTLKKNSKLFRQKELFNSDEHRDYMARQWEVLFLQQNKKQEAASFALQSYTWSVKNAIWILQTFTSAKRSELGILSRKFQQGQTQGSTLGPVAGMNEYLENMYHNLTMEYVSIKKEMVETLGEDTEPEQRENVINNLKEYLIERDKLMNTGMYAKNFEDKKTI
;
A
#
# COMPACT_ATOMS: atom_id res chain seq x y z
N MET A 1 -33.39 -67.60 -28.75
CA MET A 1 -34.01 -66.36 -29.30
C MET A 1 -34.08 -65.20 -28.30
N VAL A 2 -34.35 -65.43 -27.01
CA VAL A 2 -34.47 -64.34 -26.00
C VAL A 2 -33.17 -63.54 -25.81
N HIS A 3 -32.00 -64.18 -25.84
CA HIS A 3 -30.70 -63.52 -25.67
C HIS A 3 -30.31 -62.62 -26.87
N ALA A 4 -30.45 -63.08 -28.12
CA ALA A 4 -30.10 -62.29 -29.31
C ALA A 4 -30.87 -60.96 -29.37
N ASN A 5 -32.18 -60.98 -29.04
CA ASN A 5 -33.01 -59.77 -28.99
C ASN A 5 -32.58 -58.80 -27.87
N ALA A 6 -32.05 -59.31 -26.76
CA ALA A 6 -31.53 -58.48 -25.67
C ALA A 6 -30.23 -57.75 -26.06
N PHE A 7 -29.31 -58.44 -26.75
CA PHE A 7 -28.10 -57.82 -27.30
C PHE A 7 -28.42 -56.76 -28.37
N THR A 8 -29.34 -57.03 -29.29
CA THR A 8 -29.77 -56.03 -30.28
C THR A 8 -30.39 -54.81 -29.62
N LYS A 9 -31.22 -54.99 -28.58
CA LYS A 9 -31.80 -53.87 -27.82
C LYS A 9 -30.72 -53.07 -27.08
N LEU A 10 -29.70 -53.72 -26.54
CA LEU A 10 -28.57 -53.06 -25.89
C LEU A 10 -27.77 -52.23 -26.90
N THR A 11 -27.40 -52.81 -28.05
CA THR A 11 -26.69 -52.09 -29.11
C THR A 11 -27.49 -50.89 -29.59
N ASN A 12 -28.80 -51.05 -29.83
CA ASN A 12 -29.65 -49.93 -30.25
C ASN A 12 -29.74 -48.84 -29.18
N LEU A 13 -29.78 -49.21 -27.90
CA LEU A 13 -29.77 -48.23 -26.80
C LEU A 13 -28.44 -47.47 -26.74
N VAL A 14 -27.31 -48.17 -26.85
CA VAL A 14 -25.97 -47.57 -26.69
C VAL A 14 -25.54 -46.79 -27.93
N MET A 15 -25.72 -47.36 -29.12
CA MET A 15 -25.22 -46.80 -30.39
C MET A 15 -26.18 -45.80 -31.06
N SER A 16 -27.40 -45.64 -30.54
CA SER A 16 -28.31 -44.60 -31.06
C SER A 16 -27.72 -43.20 -30.92
N GLN A 17 -28.04 -42.38 -31.91
CA GLN A 17 -27.61 -40.99 -32.03
C GLN A 17 -28.85 -40.08 -32.05
N ALA A 18 -28.68 -38.84 -31.63
CA ALA A 18 -29.70 -37.80 -31.74
C ALA A 18 -29.07 -36.50 -32.21
N MET A 19 -29.88 -35.59 -32.77
CA MET A 19 -29.39 -34.30 -33.26
C MET A 19 -29.01 -33.36 -32.12
N THR A 20 -29.56 -33.58 -30.92
CA THR A 20 -29.25 -32.79 -29.75
C THR A 20 -29.04 -33.65 -28.51
N LEU A 21 -28.25 -33.15 -27.57
CA LEU A 21 -27.90 -33.85 -26.33
C LEU A 21 -29.12 -34.06 -25.42
N ASP A 22 -30.08 -33.12 -25.40
CA ASP A 22 -31.30 -33.23 -24.62
C ASP A 22 -32.22 -34.36 -25.11
N GLU A 23 -32.39 -34.49 -26.43
CA GLU A 23 -33.09 -35.61 -27.05
C GLU A 23 -32.42 -36.95 -26.70
N ARG A 24 -31.09 -37.00 -26.79
CA ARG A 24 -30.32 -38.20 -26.48
C ARG A 24 -30.49 -38.63 -25.03
N LEU A 25 -30.36 -37.67 -24.10
CA LEU A 25 -30.55 -37.91 -22.66
C LEU A 25 -32.00 -38.30 -22.34
N ALA A 26 -32.99 -37.67 -22.98
CA ALA A 26 -34.40 -38.01 -22.80
C ALA A 26 -34.70 -39.47 -23.19
N CYS A 27 -34.08 -39.96 -24.26
CA CYS A 27 -34.15 -41.37 -24.69
C CYS A 27 -33.55 -42.30 -23.61
N ILE A 28 -32.33 -42.02 -23.15
CA ILE A 28 -31.63 -42.81 -22.12
C ILE A 28 -32.44 -42.85 -20.81
N PHE A 29 -32.99 -41.72 -20.38
CA PHE A 29 -33.75 -41.61 -19.13
C PHE A 29 -35.12 -42.30 -19.21
N SER A 30 -35.77 -42.31 -20.37
CA SER A 30 -37.06 -43.00 -20.54
C SER A 30 -36.96 -44.50 -20.23
N GLN A 31 -35.82 -45.11 -20.53
CA GLN A 31 -35.54 -46.51 -20.28
C GLN A 31 -34.75 -46.76 -18.97
N ARG A 32 -34.45 -45.70 -18.20
CA ARG A 32 -33.55 -45.72 -17.03
C ARG A 32 -32.21 -46.42 -17.34
N GLY A 33 -31.59 -46.04 -18.46
CA GLY A 33 -30.35 -46.68 -18.92
C GLY A 33 -30.51 -48.17 -19.28
N GLY A 34 -31.72 -48.64 -19.55
CA GLY A 34 -32.01 -50.05 -19.81
C GLY A 34 -32.35 -50.86 -18.55
N LYS A 35 -32.27 -50.30 -17.34
CA LYS A 35 -32.58 -51.02 -16.08
C LYS A 35 -34.02 -51.55 -16.02
N LYS A 36 -34.96 -50.94 -16.74
CA LYS A 36 -36.35 -51.42 -16.81
C LYS A 36 -36.54 -52.59 -17.79
N THR A 37 -35.71 -52.69 -18.83
CA THR A 37 -35.95 -53.54 -20.00
C THR A 37 -34.89 -54.63 -20.22
N LEU A 38 -33.70 -54.46 -19.65
CA LEU A 38 -32.50 -55.27 -19.91
C LEU A 38 -31.91 -55.93 -18.65
N SER A 39 -32.38 -55.56 -17.45
CA SER A 39 -31.85 -56.02 -16.15
C SER A 39 -32.01 -57.52 -15.87
N GLY A 40 -32.86 -58.22 -16.62
CA GLY A 40 -32.99 -59.68 -16.53
C GLY A 40 -31.88 -60.46 -17.26
N VAL A 41 -31.10 -59.80 -18.13
CA VAL A 41 -30.05 -60.43 -18.96
C VAL A 41 -28.67 -59.82 -18.72
N PHE A 42 -28.63 -58.54 -18.35
CA PHE A 42 -27.40 -57.79 -18.10
C PHE A 42 -27.39 -57.19 -16.70
N SER A 43 -26.23 -57.23 -16.03
CA SER A 43 -25.99 -56.40 -14.85
C SER A 43 -25.61 -54.99 -15.32
N ILE A 44 -26.32 -53.98 -14.82
CA ILE A 44 -26.15 -52.58 -15.23
C ILE A 44 -25.65 -51.78 -14.05
N GLU A 45 -24.41 -51.31 -14.13
CA GLU A 45 -23.73 -50.60 -13.05
C GLU A 45 -23.59 -49.11 -13.35
N ASP A 46 -23.80 -48.29 -12.32
CA ASP A 46 -23.68 -46.83 -12.43
C ASP A 46 -22.22 -46.41 -12.20
N VAL A 47 -21.67 -45.68 -13.16
CA VAL A 47 -20.32 -45.11 -13.09
C VAL A 47 -20.44 -43.62 -12.81
N HIS A 48 -19.96 -43.19 -11.63
CA HIS A 48 -19.99 -41.79 -11.19
C HIS A 48 -18.55 -41.22 -11.14
N GLY A 49 -18.10 -40.64 -12.25
CA GLY A 49 -16.84 -39.88 -12.32
C GLY A 49 -15.57 -40.74 -12.43
N PHE A 50 -15.47 -41.55 -13.48
CA PHE A 50 -14.26 -42.28 -13.86
C PHE A 50 -13.56 -41.58 -15.03
N ASN A 51 -12.34 -41.07 -14.83
CA ASN A 51 -11.58 -40.29 -15.83
C ASN A 51 -12.37 -39.13 -16.47
N GLY A 52 -13.25 -38.48 -15.69
CA GLY A 52 -14.12 -37.40 -16.17
C GLY A 52 -15.44 -37.85 -16.81
N PHE A 53 -15.65 -39.16 -16.96
CA PHE A 53 -16.85 -39.76 -17.54
C PHE A 53 -17.81 -40.29 -16.47
N SER A 54 -19.11 -40.20 -16.75
CA SER A 54 -20.16 -40.84 -15.93
C SER A 54 -21.24 -41.45 -16.82
N GLY A 55 -21.78 -42.60 -16.44
CA GLY A 55 -22.85 -43.27 -17.19
C GLY A 55 -23.08 -44.69 -16.74
N TYR A 56 -23.34 -45.60 -17.67
CA TYR A 56 -23.64 -47.01 -17.37
C TYR A 56 -22.60 -47.96 -17.97
N ASN A 57 -22.24 -49.00 -17.21
CA ASN A 57 -21.57 -50.20 -17.70
C ASN A 57 -22.56 -51.35 -17.76
N TYR A 58 -22.49 -52.14 -18.83
CA TYR A 58 -23.36 -53.30 -19.05
C TYR A 58 -22.52 -54.57 -19.06
N TRP A 59 -22.83 -55.48 -18.14
CA TRP A 59 -22.11 -56.73 -17.95
C TRP A 59 -23.00 -57.93 -18.26
N HIS A 60 -22.43 -58.94 -18.92
CA HIS A 60 -23.04 -60.24 -19.08
C HIS A 60 -22.13 -61.29 -18.42
N GLY A 61 -22.52 -61.78 -17.23
CA GLY A 61 -21.60 -62.49 -16.36
C GLY A 61 -20.43 -61.59 -15.99
N ASP A 62 -19.19 -62.07 -16.19
CA ASP A 62 -17.96 -61.33 -15.90
C ASP A 62 -17.43 -60.50 -17.10
N GLN A 63 -18.15 -60.50 -18.24
CA GLN A 63 -17.72 -59.80 -19.45
C GLN A 63 -18.43 -58.45 -19.60
N LEU A 64 -17.65 -57.39 -19.81
CA LEU A 64 -18.15 -56.07 -20.16
C LEU A 64 -18.58 -56.07 -21.63
N VAL A 65 -19.88 -55.93 -21.87
CA VAL A 65 -20.47 -56.02 -23.21
C VAL A 65 -20.83 -54.65 -23.79
N ALA A 66 -21.02 -53.64 -22.96
CA ALA A 66 -21.21 -52.26 -23.43
C ALA A 66 -20.87 -51.20 -22.38
N GLN A 67 -20.56 -49.99 -22.84
CA GLN A 67 -20.43 -48.78 -22.03
C GLN A 67 -21.14 -47.61 -22.71
N LEU A 68 -21.79 -46.76 -21.91
CA LEU A 68 -22.40 -45.53 -22.37
C LEU A 68 -22.14 -44.45 -21.33
N HIS A 69 -21.24 -43.50 -21.62
CA HIS A 69 -20.83 -42.46 -20.68
C HIS A 69 -20.90 -41.06 -21.27
N LEU A 70 -21.10 -40.05 -20.42
CA LEU A 70 -21.04 -38.63 -20.74
C LEU A 70 -19.85 -38.00 -20.04
N ALA A 71 -19.11 -37.16 -20.76
CA ALA A 71 -18.14 -36.23 -20.20
C ALA A 71 -18.26 -34.85 -20.84
N SER A 72 -17.46 -33.92 -20.35
CA SER A 72 -17.17 -32.69 -21.06
C SER A 72 -15.69 -32.49 -21.21
N LEU A 73 -15.29 -31.93 -22.34
CA LEU A 73 -13.92 -31.55 -22.64
C LEU A 73 -13.57 -30.16 -22.11
N ILE A 74 -12.27 -29.88 -22.00
CA ILE A 74 -11.76 -28.55 -21.62
C ILE A 74 -12.26 -27.46 -22.59
N SER A 75 -12.49 -27.81 -23.86
CA SER A 75 -13.07 -26.91 -24.88
C SER A 75 -14.51 -26.46 -24.59
N GLY A 76 -15.20 -27.06 -23.62
CA GLY A 76 -16.61 -26.82 -23.32
C GLY A 76 -17.59 -27.72 -24.08
N THR A 77 -17.08 -28.55 -24.99
CA THR A 77 -17.83 -29.57 -25.74
C THR A 77 -18.29 -30.70 -24.82
N TYR A 78 -19.48 -31.26 -25.06
CA TYR A 78 -19.95 -32.49 -24.41
C TYR A 78 -19.65 -33.69 -25.30
N VAL A 79 -19.26 -34.80 -24.68
CA VAL A 79 -18.94 -36.03 -25.42
C VAL A 79 -19.68 -37.21 -24.82
N LEU A 80 -20.39 -37.95 -25.68
CA LEU A 80 -20.97 -39.24 -25.34
C LEU A 80 -20.07 -40.36 -25.86
N TYR A 81 -19.47 -41.09 -24.95
CA TYR A 81 -18.70 -42.28 -25.23
C TYR A 81 -19.62 -43.50 -25.33
N LYS A 82 -19.53 -44.21 -26.46
CA LYS A 82 -20.32 -45.39 -26.79
C LYS A 82 -19.37 -46.54 -27.11
N TYR A 83 -19.55 -47.67 -26.42
CA TYR A 83 -18.77 -48.88 -26.66
C TYR A 83 -19.67 -50.10 -26.59
N THR A 84 -19.49 -51.04 -27.51
CA THR A 84 -20.06 -52.40 -27.39
C THR A 84 -19.02 -53.44 -27.81
N ASN A 85 -19.02 -54.57 -27.12
CA ASN A 85 -18.25 -55.77 -27.46
C ASN A 85 -19.18 -56.97 -27.40
N ILE A 86 -19.64 -57.38 -28.58
CA ILE A 86 -20.60 -58.48 -28.74
C ILE A 86 -19.97 -59.48 -29.68
N GLU A 87 -19.86 -60.73 -29.24
CA GLU A 87 -19.28 -61.83 -30.02
C GLU A 87 -17.84 -61.54 -30.52
N GLY A 88 -17.08 -60.74 -29.77
CA GLY A 88 -15.69 -60.38 -30.10
C GLY A 88 -15.53 -59.23 -31.09
N VAL A 89 -16.63 -58.61 -31.54
CA VAL A 89 -16.60 -57.40 -32.37
C VAL A 89 -16.69 -56.18 -31.49
N GLU A 90 -15.62 -55.40 -31.44
CA GLU A 90 -15.56 -54.13 -30.72
C GLU A 90 -15.97 -52.97 -31.62
N THR A 91 -16.90 -52.16 -31.13
CA THR A 91 -17.29 -50.89 -31.77
C THR A 91 -17.21 -49.77 -30.75
N LYS A 92 -16.55 -48.68 -31.14
CA LYS A 92 -16.20 -47.57 -30.27
C LYS A 92 -16.43 -46.24 -30.98
N HIS A 93 -17.26 -45.39 -30.39
CA HIS A 93 -17.64 -44.10 -30.96
C HIS A 93 -17.73 -43.02 -29.87
N TYR A 94 -17.43 -41.79 -30.26
CA TYR A 94 -17.58 -40.58 -29.47
C TYR A 94 -18.47 -39.61 -30.25
N ASP A 95 -19.64 -39.28 -29.69
CA ASP A 95 -20.53 -38.27 -30.27
C ASP A 95 -20.24 -36.92 -29.60
N TYR A 96 -19.95 -35.90 -30.40
CA TYR A 96 -19.63 -34.57 -29.90
C TYR A 96 -20.81 -33.62 -30.06
N PHE A 97 -21.11 -32.93 -28.96
CA PHE A 97 -22.13 -31.89 -28.89
C PHE A 97 -21.50 -30.57 -28.47
N ASP A 98 -21.85 -29.49 -29.15
CA ASP A 98 -21.33 -28.15 -28.85
C ASP A 98 -21.80 -27.65 -27.46
N SER A 99 -21.39 -26.44 -27.07
CA SER A 99 -21.77 -25.85 -25.77
C SER A 99 -23.27 -25.61 -25.61
N GLU A 100 -24.02 -25.60 -26.71
CA GLU A 100 -25.48 -25.43 -26.78
C GLU A 100 -26.22 -26.78 -26.90
N GLY A 101 -25.48 -27.89 -26.96
CA GLY A 101 -26.01 -29.24 -27.01
C GLY A 101 -26.34 -29.75 -28.41
N ASN A 102 -25.92 -29.08 -29.48
CA ASN A 102 -26.15 -29.56 -30.85
C ASN A 102 -25.08 -30.56 -31.26
N PHE A 103 -25.50 -31.68 -31.84
CA PHE A 103 -24.58 -32.65 -32.43
C PHE A 103 -23.86 -32.03 -33.63
N PHE A 104 -22.54 -32.21 -33.72
CA PHE A 104 -21.78 -31.68 -34.86
C PHE A 104 -20.84 -32.69 -35.53
N TYR A 105 -20.29 -33.69 -34.84
CA TYR A 105 -19.58 -34.80 -35.48
C TYR A 105 -19.38 -36.02 -34.56
N GLU A 106 -18.97 -37.15 -35.15
CA GLU A 106 -18.57 -38.38 -34.46
C GLU A 106 -17.09 -38.74 -34.72
N SER A 107 -16.45 -39.41 -33.77
CA SER A 107 -15.08 -39.92 -33.90
C SER A 107 -14.90 -41.29 -33.26
N GLN A 108 -13.88 -42.05 -33.69
CA GLN A 108 -13.47 -43.31 -33.06
C GLN A 108 -12.44 -43.10 -31.93
N SER A 109 -11.85 -41.90 -31.88
CA SER A 109 -10.91 -41.46 -30.83
C SER A 109 -11.49 -40.31 -30.01
N LEU A 110 -10.98 -40.14 -28.79
CA LEU A 110 -11.29 -38.99 -27.97
C LEU A 110 -10.43 -37.80 -28.43
N ASP A 111 -11.08 -36.74 -28.88
CA ASP A 111 -10.44 -35.55 -29.41
C ASP A 111 -10.39 -34.49 -28.31
N GLY A 112 -9.26 -34.48 -27.58
CA GLY A 112 -9.02 -33.57 -26.46
C GLY A 112 -9.11 -34.25 -25.09
N GLU A 113 -8.99 -33.45 -24.04
CA GLU A 113 -8.93 -33.93 -22.66
C GLU A 113 -10.28 -33.73 -21.94
N ALA A 114 -10.76 -34.78 -21.28
CA ALA A 114 -11.97 -34.74 -20.47
C ALA A 114 -11.71 -34.02 -19.14
N VAL A 115 -12.61 -33.13 -18.75
CA VAL A 115 -12.53 -32.43 -17.47
C VAL A 115 -12.84 -33.40 -16.34
N ILE A 116 -11.89 -33.55 -15.42
CA ILE A 116 -12.05 -34.34 -14.21
C ILE A 116 -12.70 -33.45 -13.14
N TYR A 117 -14.01 -33.60 -12.97
CA TYR A 117 -14.75 -32.90 -11.92
C TYR A 117 -14.56 -33.61 -10.57
N GLY A 118 -14.53 -32.83 -9.49
CA GLY A 118 -14.62 -33.40 -8.14
C GLY A 118 -15.94 -34.17 -8.01
N SER A 119 -15.89 -35.47 -7.77
CA SER A 119 -17.06 -36.36 -7.75
C SER A 119 -17.93 -36.09 -6.51
N ILE A 120 -18.73 -35.04 -6.56
CA ILE A 120 -19.82 -34.82 -5.61
C ILE A 120 -20.99 -35.66 -6.10
N ALA A 121 -21.53 -36.52 -5.22
CA ALA A 121 -22.77 -37.23 -5.47
C ALA A 121 -23.98 -36.28 -5.34
N MET A 122 -24.12 -35.38 -6.31
CA MET A 122 -25.23 -34.43 -6.40
C MET A 122 -26.55 -35.14 -6.73
N ASP A 123 -26.53 -36.19 -7.55
CA ASP A 123 -27.70 -37.04 -7.79
C ASP A 123 -27.29 -38.52 -7.83
N PRO A 124 -27.45 -39.26 -6.72
CA PRO A 124 -27.05 -40.67 -6.67
C PRO A 124 -27.96 -41.60 -7.48
N THR A 125 -29.09 -41.10 -8.00
CA THR A 125 -30.08 -41.93 -8.71
C THR A 125 -29.83 -42.02 -10.21
N SER A 126 -28.98 -41.14 -10.76
CA SER A 126 -28.63 -41.14 -12.18
C SER A 126 -27.22 -40.59 -12.42
N PRO A 127 -26.30 -41.39 -12.98
CA PRO A 127 -24.92 -40.97 -13.21
C PRO A 127 -24.79 -39.80 -14.20
N PHE A 128 -25.64 -39.74 -15.22
CA PHE A 128 -25.68 -38.62 -16.18
C PHE A 128 -26.13 -37.31 -15.54
N ILE A 129 -27.21 -37.35 -14.75
CA ILE A 129 -27.71 -36.17 -14.04
C ILE A 129 -26.67 -35.69 -13.02
N ASN A 130 -26.03 -36.63 -12.31
CA ASN A 130 -24.94 -36.32 -11.39
C ASN A 130 -23.80 -35.58 -12.08
N GLN A 131 -23.38 -36.05 -13.26
CA GLN A 131 -22.35 -35.42 -14.06
C GLN A 131 -22.75 -34.02 -14.51
N ILE A 132 -23.98 -33.84 -14.99
CA ILE A 132 -24.49 -32.53 -15.42
C ILE A 132 -24.49 -31.53 -14.27
N TYR A 133 -24.92 -31.94 -13.06
CA TYR A 133 -24.83 -31.08 -11.88
C TYR A 133 -23.37 -30.74 -11.50
N ASN A 134 -22.43 -31.68 -11.63
CA ASN A 134 -21.02 -31.42 -11.34
C ASN A 134 -20.38 -30.46 -12.36
N ILE A 135 -20.73 -30.58 -13.64
CA ILE A 135 -20.34 -29.62 -14.69
C ILE A 135 -20.90 -28.22 -14.32
N LEU A 136 -22.19 -28.15 -14.03
CA LEU A 136 -22.87 -26.89 -13.69
C LEU A 136 -22.31 -26.24 -12.42
N HIS A 137 -21.98 -27.05 -11.41
CA HIS A 137 -21.35 -26.59 -10.17
C HIS A 137 -20.01 -25.91 -10.45
N GLN A 138 -19.16 -26.53 -11.28
CA GLN A 138 -17.86 -26.00 -11.66
C GLN A 138 -18.02 -24.67 -12.43
N GLU A 139 -18.97 -24.61 -13.37
CA GLU A 139 -19.27 -23.38 -14.11
C GLU A 139 -19.77 -22.26 -13.19
N TYR A 140 -20.57 -22.56 -12.17
CA TYR A 140 -20.96 -21.57 -11.16
C TYR A 140 -19.78 -21.04 -10.34
N GLU A 141 -18.84 -21.91 -9.93
CA GLU A 141 -17.64 -21.49 -9.21
C GLU A 141 -16.73 -20.64 -10.11
N ASN A 142 -16.54 -21.05 -11.37
CA ASN A 142 -15.75 -20.30 -12.36
C ASN A 142 -16.38 -18.95 -12.70
N ALA A 143 -17.70 -18.88 -12.89
CA ALA A 143 -18.43 -17.64 -13.18
C ALA A 143 -18.30 -16.63 -12.04
N SER A 144 -18.26 -17.08 -10.78
CA SER A 144 -18.02 -16.19 -9.62
C SER A 144 -16.62 -15.55 -9.60
N ARG A 145 -15.69 -16.06 -10.43
CA ARG A 145 -14.32 -15.58 -10.60
C ARG A 145 -14.05 -15.00 -11.99
N ASN A 146 -15.10 -14.76 -12.78
CA ASN A 146 -15.02 -14.25 -14.16
C ASN A 146 -14.35 -15.20 -15.18
N PHE A 147 -14.37 -16.51 -14.94
CA PHE A 147 -13.81 -17.56 -15.81
C PHE A 147 -14.86 -18.55 -16.35
N GLY A 148 -16.15 -18.39 -16.02
CA GLY A 148 -17.22 -19.34 -16.39
C GLY A 148 -17.99 -18.93 -17.64
N SER A 149 -18.53 -19.91 -18.37
CA SER A 149 -19.34 -19.68 -19.57
C SER A 149 -20.82 -19.52 -19.23
N THR A 150 -21.36 -18.31 -19.40
CA THR A 150 -22.77 -17.99 -19.08
C THR A 150 -23.76 -18.67 -20.04
N SER A 151 -23.41 -18.83 -21.32
CA SER A 151 -24.23 -19.54 -22.31
C SER A 151 -24.39 -21.02 -21.94
N ARG A 152 -23.28 -21.64 -21.51
CA ARG A 152 -23.25 -23.03 -21.05
C ARG A 152 -24.07 -23.25 -19.77
N ILE A 153 -23.97 -22.31 -18.83
CA ILE A 153 -24.82 -22.31 -17.63
C ILE A 153 -26.30 -22.28 -18.02
N ALA A 154 -26.70 -21.37 -18.91
CA ALA A 154 -28.09 -21.22 -19.33
C ALA A 154 -28.62 -22.50 -20.02
N TYR A 155 -27.80 -23.14 -20.87
CA TYR A 155 -28.15 -24.42 -21.49
C TYR A 155 -28.38 -25.53 -20.46
N LEU A 156 -27.43 -25.74 -19.54
CA LEU A 156 -27.52 -26.80 -18.53
C LEU A 156 -28.68 -26.57 -17.54
N GLU A 157 -28.95 -25.32 -17.15
CA GLU A 157 -30.12 -24.97 -16.34
C GLU A 157 -31.43 -25.31 -17.07
N LYS A 158 -31.53 -24.95 -18.35
CA LYS A 158 -32.70 -25.27 -19.19
C LYS A 158 -32.90 -26.79 -19.33
N LEU A 159 -31.82 -27.53 -19.55
CA LEU A 159 -31.81 -29.00 -19.66
C LEU A 159 -32.27 -29.67 -18.35
N LEU A 160 -31.71 -29.26 -17.22
CA LEU A 160 -32.09 -29.82 -15.92
C LEU A 160 -33.53 -29.48 -15.56
N LYS A 161 -33.97 -28.26 -15.87
CA LYS A 161 -35.34 -27.80 -15.60
C LYS A 161 -36.37 -28.58 -16.43
N SER A 162 -36.08 -28.87 -17.70
CA SER A 162 -37.00 -29.66 -18.55
C SER A 162 -37.19 -31.08 -18.01
N PHE A 163 -36.13 -31.69 -17.46
CA PHE A 163 -36.24 -32.99 -16.78
C PHE A 163 -36.89 -32.92 -15.40
N TYR A 164 -36.80 -31.78 -14.72
CA TYR A 164 -37.46 -31.54 -13.43
C TYR A 164 -38.97 -31.40 -13.56
N GLU A 165 -39.44 -30.70 -14.58
CA GLU A 165 -40.88 -30.44 -14.82
C GLU A 165 -41.60 -31.62 -15.47
N ALA A 166 -40.87 -32.57 -16.09
CA ALA A 166 -41.46 -33.71 -16.76
C ALA A 166 -41.77 -34.87 -15.80
N ASP A 167 -43.05 -35.18 -15.58
CA ASP A 167 -43.53 -36.25 -14.68
C ASP A 167 -42.95 -37.66 -14.98
N LYS A 168 -42.52 -37.90 -16.22
CA LYS A 168 -41.90 -39.16 -16.66
C LYS A 168 -40.49 -39.39 -16.10
N TYR A 169 -39.82 -38.34 -15.63
CA TYR A 169 -38.48 -38.41 -15.08
C TYR A 169 -38.50 -38.05 -13.59
N SER A 170 -37.62 -38.67 -12.80
CA SER A 170 -37.53 -38.38 -11.38
C SER A 170 -36.08 -38.02 -11.08
N LEU A 171 -35.86 -36.75 -10.76
CA LEU A 171 -34.60 -36.26 -10.21
C LEU A 171 -34.65 -36.39 -8.69
N SER A 172 -33.50 -36.57 -8.05
CA SER A 172 -33.41 -36.63 -6.59
C SER A 172 -34.00 -35.38 -5.89
N VAL A 173 -33.92 -34.22 -6.55
CA VAL A 173 -34.47 -32.95 -6.06
C VAL A 173 -36.01 -32.93 -5.98
N ASN A 174 -36.70 -33.79 -6.74
CA ASN A 174 -38.17 -33.88 -6.75
C ASN A 174 -38.72 -34.37 -5.40
N ALA A 175 -37.89 -35.07 -4.61
CA ALA A 175 -38.23 -35.49 -3.25
C ALA A 175 -38.17 -34.34 -2.21
N GLY A 176 -37.83 -33.12 -2.63
CA GLY A 176 -37.82 -31.93 -1.77
C GLY A 176 -36.86 -32.05 -0.60
N SER A 177 -37.37 -32.04 0.63
CA SER A 177 -36.56 -32.21 1.85
C SER A 177 -35.93 -33.59 1.98
N ASN A 178 -36.47 -34.60 1.29
CA ASN A 178 -36.01 -35.98 1.30
C ASN A 178 -35.12 -36.31 0.08
N ASP A 179 -34.51 -35.29 -0.52
CA ASP A 179 -33.54 -35.46 -1.60
C ASP A 179 -32.50 -36.53 -1.24
N PHE A 180 -32.38 -37.56 -2.09
CA PHE A 180 -31.51 -38.71 -1.87
C PHE A 180 -30.05 -38.33 -1.65
N ALA A 181 -29.56 -37.27 -2.30
CA ALA A 181 -28.19 -36.79 -2.10
C ALA A 181 -28.00 -36.21 -0.69
N LEU A 182 -28.99 -35.42 -0.22
CA LEU A 182 -28.95 -34.83 1.12
C LEU A 182 -29.13 -35.90 2.20
N ALA A 183 -30.03 -36.86 1.98
CA ALA A 183 -30.27 -37.98 2.88
C ALA A 183 -29.04 -38.89 3.02
N ASN A 184 -28.34 -39.19 1.92
CA ASN A 184 -27.10 -39.97 1.95
C ASN A 184 -26.00 -39.27 2.76
N ILE A 185 -25.85 -37.95 2.61
CA ILE A 185 -24.88 -37.18 3.40
C ILE A 185 -25.26 -37.20 4.89
N ASP A 186 -26.54 -37.06 5.22
CA ASP A 186 -27.01 -37.11 6.61
C ASP A 186 -26.80 -38.49 7.24
N ASN A 187 -27.01 -39.57 6.49
CA ASN A 187 -26.74 -40.93 6.92
C ASN A 187 -25.23 -41.18 7.12
N GLU A 188 -24.39 -40.67 6.22
CA GLU A 188 -22.93 -40.82 6.33
C GLU A 188 -22.39 -40.05 7.55
N ILE A 189 -22.94 -38.85 7.83
CA ILE A 189 -22.66 -38.11 9.07
C ILE A 189 -22.99 -38.97 10.30
N LEU A 190 -24.16 -39.60 10.34
CA LEU A 190 -24.57 -40.44 11.46
C LEU A 190 -23.71 -41.70 11.60
N LYS A 191 -23.25 -42.27 10.48
CA LYS A 191 -22.37 -43.45 10.44
C LYS A 191 -20.97 -43.12 10.96
N ILE A 192 -20.36 -42.04 10.50
CA ILE A 192 -19.03 -41.59 10.91
C ILE A 192 -19.00 -41.22 12.39
N GLU A 193 -20.09 -40.67 12.92
CA GLU A 193 -20.19 -40.36 14.35
C GLU A 193 -20.22 -41.63 15.22
N ARG A 194 -20.76 -42.73 14.69
CA ARG A 194 -20.77 -44.05 15.34
C ARG A 194 -19.47 -44.82 15.16
N ASP A 195 -18.59 -44.37 14.27
CA ASP A 195 -17.28 -45.00 14.04
C ASP A 195 -16.42 -44.93 15.31
N THR A 196 -15.90 -46.10 15.70
CA THR A 196 -15.03 -46.30 16.86
C THR A 196 -13.55 -46.18 16.52
N VAL A 197 -13.19 -46.26 15.23
CA VAL A 197 -11.81 -46.18 14.73
C VAL A 197 -11.36 -44.73 14.66
N LEU A 198 -12.23 -43.82 14.22
CA LEU A 198 -11.88 -42.41 14.03
C LEU A 198 -11.80 -41.64 15.36
N THR A 199 -10.73 -40.86 15.51
CA THR A 199 -10.58 -39.93 16.64
C THR A 199 -11.66 -38.84 16.61
N TYR A 200 -11.89 -38.17 17.74
CA TYR A 200 -12.85 -37.05 17.78
C TYR A 200 -12.51 -35.96 16.75
N LYS A 201 -11.23 -35.64 16.60
CA LYS A 201 -10.78 -34.59 15.69
C LYS A 201 -11.01 -34.97 14.22
N GLU A 202 -10.64 -36.19 13.84
CA GLU A 202 -10.87 -36.70 12.48
C GLU A 202 -12.37 -36.71 12.13
N ARG A 203 -13.24 -37.15 13.06
CA ARG A 203 -14.69 -37.08 12.85
C ARG A 203 -15.19 -35.66 12.66
N GLN A 204 -14.69 -34.70 13.43
CA GLN A 204 -15.09 -33.30 13.29
C GLN A 204 -14.63 -32.70 11.95
N ASP A 205 -13.47 -33.10 11.44
CA ASP A 205 -12.99 -32.62 10.15
C ASP A 205 -13.79 -33.25 8.99
N VAL A 206 -14.08 -34.56 9.05
CA VAL A 206 -14.96 -35.21 8.07
C VAL A 206 -16.39 -34.65 8.14
N TYR A 207 -16.92 -34.36 9.33
CA TYR A 207 -18.22 -33.72 9.51
C TYR A 207 -18.28 -32.33 8.85
N LYS A 208 -17.22 -31.51 9.00
CA LYS A 208 -17.14 -30.21 8.33
C LYS A 208 -17.11 -30.35 6.81
N ASP A 209 -16.36 -31.32 6.30
CA ASP A 209 -16.27 -31.59 4.86
C ASP A 209 -17.60 -32.05 4.29
N LEU A 210 -18.29 -33.00 4.93
CA LEU A 210 -19.62 -33.45 4.54
C LEU A 210 -20.64 -32.31 4.57
N ARG A 211 -20.57 -31.41 5.57
CA ARG A 211 -21.44 -30.23 5.62
C ARG A 211 -21.14 -29.23 4.49
N ARG A 212 -19.86 -29.05 4.14
CA ARG A 212 -19.44 -28.22 3.00
C ARG A 212 -19.97 -28.81 1.69
N VAL A 213 -19.86 -30.13 1.51
CA VAL A 213 -20.43 -30.85 0.36
C VAL A 213 -21.95 -30.66 0.31
N LYS A 214 -22.66 -30.87 1.42
CA LYS A 214 -24.11 -30.64 1.51
C LYS A 214 -24.51 -29.21 1.10
N SER A 215 -23.75 -28.22 1.55
CA SER A 215 -23.97 -26.81 1.17
C SER A 215 -23.76 -26.58 -0.34
N LYS A 216 -22.76 -27.23 -0.96
CA LYS A 216 -22.53 -27.16 -2.41
C LYS A 216 -23.69 -27.77 -3.19
N VAL A 217 -24.21 -28.92 -2.76
CA VAL A 217 -25.37 -29.58 -3.37
C VAL A 217 -26.61 -28.68 -3.29
N VAL A 218 -26.95 -28.17 -2.10
CA VAL A 218 -28.12 -27.29 -1.91
C VAL A 218 -28.01 -26.03 -2.77
N LYS A 219 -26.84 -25.37 -2.79
CA LYS A 219 -26.63 -24.14 -3.57
C LYS A 219 -26.80 -24.38 -5.07
N THR A 220 -26.21 -25.46 -5.58
CA THR A 220 -26.22 -25.81 -7.01
C THR A 220 -27.63 -26.17 -7.47
N LYS A 221 -28.31 -27.09 -6.77
CA LYS A 221 -29.68 -27.51 -7.12
C LYS A 221 -30.71 -26.39 -6.96
N LYS A 222 -30.61 -25.58 -5.90
CA LYS A 222 -31.51 -24.44 -5.68
C LYS A 222 -31.43 -23.45 -6.85
N ARG A 223 -30.21 -23.15 -7.32
CA ARG A 223 -30.01 -22.24 -8.45
C ARG A 223 -30.49 -22.87 -9.76
N ALA A 224 -30.10 -24.11 -10.04
CA ALA A 224 -30.45 -24.80 -11.28
C ALA A 224 -31.96 -24.88 -11.53
N HIS A 225 -32.75 -25.06 -10.46
CA HIS A 225 -34.21 -25.21 -10.53
C HIS A 225 -35.00 -24.00 -10.02
N SER A 226 -34.32 -22.88 -9.71
CA SER A 226 -34.95 -21.69 -9.13
C SER A 226 -35.84 -21.97 -7.92
N LEU A 227 -35.40 -22.87 -7.03
CA LEU A 227 -36.21 -23.33 -5.90
C LEU A 227 -36.35 -22.25 -4.81
N PRO A 228 -37.56 -22.04 -4.26
CA PRO A 228 -37.76 -21.15 -3.13
C PRO A 228 -36.91 -21.57 -1.92
N PHE A 229 -36.23 -20.61 -1.29
CA PHE A 229 -35.38 -20.86 -0.12
C PHE A 229 -36.13 -21.64 0.98
N ILE A 230 -37.37 -21.27 1.26
CA ILE A 230 -38.21 -21.86 2.31
C ILE A 230 -38.55 -23.32 2.04
N LYS A 231 -38.69 -23.73 0.77
CA LYS A 231 -39.16 -25.08 0.41
C LYS A 231 -38.03 -26.11 0.32
N TYR A 232 -36.80 -25.67 0.04
CA TYR A 232 -35.69 -26.59 -0.22
C TYR A 232 -34.45 -26.33 0.66
N ALA A 233 -33.99 -25.08 0.76
CA ALA A 233 -32.79 -24.76 1.53
C ALA A 233 -33.05 -24.72 3.05
N LEU A 234 -34.19 -24.18 3.48
CA LEU A 234 -34.55 -24.11 4.90
C LEU A 234 -34.76 -25.50 5.54
N PRO A 235 -35.48 -26.46 4.92
CA PRO A 235 -35.59 -27.82 5.45
C PRO A 235 -34.23 -28.52 5.53
N ALA A 236 -33.36 -28.33 4.54
CA ALA A 236 -32.00 -28.88 4.55
C ALA A 236 -31.11 -28.29 5.66
N LEU A 237 -31.35 -27.03 6.07
CA LEU A 237 -30.70 -26.40 7.22
C LEU A 237 -31.26 -26.91 8.55
N LEU A 238 -32.57 -27.09 8.64
CA LEU A 238 -33.24 -27.64 9.83
C LEU A 238 -32.84 -29.10 10.08
N THR A 239 -32.71 -29.93 9.03
CA THR A 239 -32.16 -31.29 9.18
C THR A 239 -30.74 -31.29 9.71
N ASN A 240 -29.89 -30.31 9.37
CA ASN A 240 -28.56 -30.19 9.99
C ASN A 240 -28.63 -29.94 11.50
N ILE A 241 -29.62 -29.17 11.97
CA ILE A 241 -29.84 -28.92 13.39
C ILE A 241 -30.36 -30.18 14.08
N ILE A 242 -31.29 -30.90 13.45
CA ILE A 242 -31.82 -32.18 13.95
C ILE A 242 -30.71 -33.23 14.03
N VAL A 243 -29.86 -33.36 13.00
CA VAL A 243 -28.71 -34.28 12.99
C VAL A 243 -27.71 -33.91 14.07
N ARG A 244 -27.43 -32.61 14.27
CA ARG A 244 -26.60 -32.15 15.40
C ARG A 244 -27.20 -32.51 16.76
N PHE A 245 -28.51 -32.36 16.92
CA PHE A 245 -29.20 -32.67 18.16
C PHE A 245 -29.18 -34.19 18.44
N LYS A 246 -29.40 -35.02 17.41
CA LYS A 246 -29.22 -36.47 17.49
C LYS A 246 -27.79 -36.86 17.85
N ASN A 247 -26.78 -36.17 17.30
CA ASN A 247 -25.38 -36.39 17.67
C ASN A 247 -25.09 -35.99 19.13
N LEU A 248 -25.73 -34.92 19.63
CA LEU A 248 -25.62 -34.48 21.02
C LEU A 248 -26.18 -35.54 21.98
N ILE A 249 -27.36 -36.09 21.67
CA ILE A 249 -28.03 -37.13 22.46
C ILE A 249 -27.24 -38.44 22.44
N ASN A 250 -26.70 -38.82 21.28
CA ASN A 250 -26.03 -40.12 21.13
C ASN A 250 -24.71 -40.23 21.93
N ARG A 251 -24.01 -39.12 22.21
CA ARG A 251 -22.81 -39.10 23.09
C ARG A 251 -22.64 -37.78 23.86
N PRO A 252 -23.35 -37.58 24.99
CA PRO A 252 -23.31 -36.34 25.76
C PRO A 252 -21.91 -36.03 26.32
N LEU A 253 -21.18 -37.04 26.83
CA LEU A 253 -19.89 -36.85 27.48
C LEU A 253 -18.76 -36.44 26.52
N ASN A 254 -18.73 -36.97 25.29
CA ASN A 254 -17.73 -36.59 24.28
C ASN A 254 -18.01 -35.20 23.71
N ASN A 255 -19.28 -34.83 23.56
CA ASN A 255 -19.65 -33.47 23.16
C ASN A 255 -19.46 -32.46 24.29
N LEU A 256 -19.62 -32.86 25.55
CA LEU A 256 -19.26 -32.04 26.72
C LEU A 256 -17.74 -31.84 26.81
N LYS A 257 -16.94 -32.90 26.62
CA LYS A 257 -15.48 -32.80 26.46
C LYS A 257 -15.10 -31.95 25.24
N GLY A 258 -15.84 -32.04 24.14
CA GLY A 258 -15.65 -31.22 22.94
C GLY A 258 -16.05 -29.76 23.13
N LEU A 259 -17.09 -29.46 23.90
CA LEU A 259 -17.53 -28.11 24.30
C LEU A 259 -16.57 -27.49 25.29
N MET A 260 -16.15 -28.25 26.31
CA MET A 260 -15.08 -27.87 27.23
C MET A 260 -13.80 -27.64 26.44
N HIS A 261 -13.36 -28.59 25.61
CA HIS A 261 -12.21 -28.39 24.74
C HIS A 261 -12.43 -27.20 23.78
N ARG A 262 -13.61 -26.90 23.27
CA ARG A 262 -13.81 -25.74 22.38
C ARG A 262 -13.75 -24.40 23.11
N HIS A 263 -14.19 -24.34 24.37
CA HIS A 263 -14.19 -23.14 25.19
C HIS A 263 -12.96 -22.97 26.09
N SER A 264 -12.20 -24.03 26.37
CA SER A 264 -10.98 -23.99 27.19
C SER A 264 -9.73 -24.37 26.39
N VAL A 265 -9.49 -25.66 26.16
CA VAL A 265 -8.23 -26.17 25.56
C VAL A 265 -8.03 -25.73 24.11
N GLY A 266 -9.12 -25.54 23.38
CA GLY A 266 -9.20 -25.21 21.98
C GLY A 266 -9.14 -23.72 21.73
N HIS A 267 -9.55 -22.86 22.68
CA HIS A 267 -9.14 -21.46 22.67
C HIS A 267 -7.66 -21.32 23.01
N VAL A 268 -7.12 -22.13 23.91
CA VAL A 268 -5.68 -22.11 24.25
C VAL A 268 -4.81 -22.72 23.14
N GLN A 269 -5.26 -23.77 22.45
CA GLN A 269 -4.57 -24.37 21.31
C GLN A 269 -4.84 -23.61 20.01
N TRP A 270 -6.02 -23.00 19.83
CA TRP A 270 -6.25 -22.06 18.73
C TRP A 270 -5.44 -20.80 18.97
N PHE A 271 -5.38 -20.25 20.19
CA PHE A 271 -4.48 -19.16 20.53
C PHE A 271 -3.03 -19.61 20.30
N GLY A 272 -2.60 -20.74 20.83
CA GLY A 272 -1.25 -21.27 20.62
C GLY A 272 -0.89 -21.55 19.16
N ARG A 273 -1.79 -22.16 18.35
CA ARG A 273 -1.55 -22.45 16.92
C ARG A 273 -1.77 -21.24 16.03
N THR A 274 -2.69 -20.33 16.35
CA THR A 274 -2.86 -19.04 15.65
C THR A 274 -1.68 -18.15 15.96
N VAL A 275 -1.22 -18.13 17.22
CA VAL A 275 0.02 -17.47 17.63
C VAL A 275 1.22 -18.17 17.01
N GLN A 276 1.27 -19.49 16.79
CA GLN A 276 2.44 -20.17 16.18
C GLN A 276 2.45 -20.12 14.64
N GLN A 277 1.30 -20.28 13.99
CA GLN A 277 1.13 -20.24 12.52
C GLN A 277 1.08 -18.81 12.00
N ASN A 278 0.44 -17.91 12.76
CA ASN A 278 0.53 -16.47 12.53
C ASN A 278 1.57 -15.84 13.47
N LEU A 279 2.52 -16.55 14.09
CA LEU A 279 3.62 -15.83 14.78
C LEU A 279 4.39 -15.09 13.70
N GLY A 280 4.74 -15.78 12.62
CA GLY A 280 5.38 -15.17 11.47
C GLY A 280 4.50 -14.15 10.76
N LEU A 281 3.17 -14.37 10.65
CA LEU A 281 2.24 -13.47 9.95
C LEU A 281 1.71 -12.33 10.82
N SER A 282 1.70 -12.46 12.15
CA SER A 282 1.29 -11.43 13.11
C SER A 282 2.50 -10.70 13.66
N ILE A 283 3.69 -11.31 13.74
CA ILE A 283 4.97 -10.57 13.81
C ILE A 283 5.20 -9.87 12.48
N ALA A 284 4.92 -10.50 11.33
CA ALA A 284 4.87 -9.75 10.06
C ALA A 284 3.78 -8.68 10.13
N MET A 285 2.49 -8.91 10.33
CA MET A 285 1.51 -7.81 10.34
C MET A 285 1.67 -6.81 11.51
N ALA A 286 2.33 -7.14 12.62
CA ALA A 286 2.68 -6.16 13.66
C ALA A 286 4.00 -5.41 13.35
N ILE A 287 4.87 -5.97 12.49
CA ILE A 287 6.02 -5.29 11.88
C ILE A 287 5.57 -4.65 10.56
N TYR A 288 5.37 -5.43 9.49
CA TYR A 288 4.71 -5.14 8.22
C TYR A 288 3.43 -4.29 8.26
N GLY A 289 2.47 -4.44 9.17
CA GLY A 289 1.23 -3.61 9.15
C GLY A 289 1.52 -2.13 9.40
N PRO A 290 2.24 -1.79 10.48
CA PRO A 290 2.88 -0.49 10.63
C PRO A 290 3.81 -0.18 9.45
N PHE A 291 4.76 -1.06 9.09
CA PHE A 291 5.74 -0.82 8.01
C PHE A 291 5.13 -0.56 6.61
N THR A 292 3.98 -1.13 6.24
CA THR A 292 3.38 -0.95 4.89
C THR A 292 2.56 0.34 4.83
N PHE A 293 1.91 0.72 5.92
CA PHE A 293 1.33 2.06 6.05
C PHE A 293 2.46 3.13 6.08
N TYR A 294 3.54 2.82 6.79
CA TYR A 294 4.72 3.66 7.05
C TYR A 294 5.68 3.85 5.86
N PHE A 295 5.82 2.89 4.95
CA PHE A 295 6.57 3.08 3.70
C PHE A 295 5.79 3.85 2.63
N ILE A 296 4.45 3.87 2.72
CA ILE A 296 3.60 4.65 1.83
C ILE A 296 3.46 6.11 2.35
N THR A 297 3.66 6.38 3.65
CA THR A 297 3.32 7.68 4.25
C THR A 297 4.34 8.31 5.24
N GLN A 298 5.67 8.17 5.07
CA GLN A 298 6.74 8.96 5.77
C GLN A 298 7.18 8.54 7.22
N PRO A 299 8.33 9.06 7.77
CA PRO A 299 9.30 8.30 8.59
C PRO A 299 9.14 8.34 10.14
N MET A 300 9.47 7.20 10.79
CA MET A 300 10.11 7.01 12.12
C MET A 300 9.44 7.23 13.51
N ASN A 301 8.22 6.72 13.74
CA ASN A 301 7.58 6.63 15.08
C ASN A 301 8.37 5.90 16.23
N PRO A 302 8.69 6.58 17.36
CA PRO A 302 9.50 6.07 18.48
C PRO A 302 8.70 5.19 19.45
N HIS A 303 7.37 5.25 19.46
CA HIS A 303 6.57 4.28 20.22
C HIS A 303 6.66 2.87 19.61
N ALA A 304 6.80 2.79 18.28
CA ALA A 304 7.08 1.55 17.60
C ALA A 304 8.53 1.08 17.89
N MET A 305 9.52 1.98 17.92
CA MET A 305 10.90 1.62 18.31
C MET A 305 11.02 1.18 19.77
N TRP A 306 10.30 1.81 20.70
CA TRP A 306 10.27 1.42 22.12
C TRP A 306 9.56 0.08 22.32
N ALA A 307 8.45 -0.16 21.64
CA ALA A 307 7.75 -1.43 21.64
C ALA A 307 8.60 -2.55 21.02
N VAL A 308 9.28 -2.28 19.91
CA VAL A 308 10.23 -3.21 19.28
C VAL A 308 11.45 -3.45 20.18
N GLY A 309 11.95 -2.43 20.90
CA GLY A 309 13.01 -2.56 21.88
C GLY A 309 12.62 -3.41 23.09
N LYS A 310 11.38 -3.27 23.59
CA LYS A 310 10.80 -4.11 24.65
C LYS A 310 10.59 -5.55 24.21
N VAL A 311 10.10 -5.77 22.98
CA VAL A 311 9.92 -7.10 22.40
C VAL A 311 11.27 -7.77 22.11
N ARG A 312 12.28 -7.01 21.67
CA ARG A 312 13.67 -7.47 21.52
C ARG A 312 14.30 -7.81 22.87
N GLY A 313 14.13 -6.97 23.89
CA GLY A 313 14.63 -7.23 25.25
C GLY A 313 14.02 -8.51 25.84
N ALA A 314 12.69 -8.67 25.72
CA ALA A 314 12.00 -9.87 26.16
C ALA A 314 12.39 -11.11 25.35
N TYR A 315 12.66 -10.97 24.04
CA TYR A 315 13.14 -12.06 23.19
C TYR A 315 14.58 -12.48 23.53
N ILE A 316 15.48 -11.52 23.77
CA ILE A 316 16.86 -11.78 24.19
C ILE A 316 16.88 -12.41 25.58
N GLU A 317 16.12 -11.89 26.56
CA GLU A 317 15.98 -12.53 27.88
C GLU A 317 15.39 -13.94 27.79
N MET A 318 14.42 -14.16 26.91
CA MET A 318 13.85 -15.49 26.67
C MET A 318 14.88 -16.44 26.03
N VAL A 319 15.65 -15.97 25.04
CA VAL A 319 16.69 -16.77 24.38
C VAL A 319 17.88 -17.03 25.33
N ASP A 320 18.27 -16.07 26.15
CA ASP A 320 19.34 -16.19 27.14
C ASP A 320 18.94 -17.12 28.29
N SER A 321 17.68 -17.05 28.75
CA SER A 321 17.15 -17.99 29.75
C SER A 321 16.96 -19.42 29.21
N ILE A 322 16.65 -19.58 27.92
CA ILE A 322 16.55 -20.89 27.26
C ILE A 322 17.93 -21.46 26.91
N SER A 323 18.91 -20.61 26.58
CA SER A 323 20.26 -21.04 26.19
C SER A 323 21.22 -21.23 27.36
N GLY A 324 20.81 -20.87 28.59
CA GLY A 324 21.53 -21.15 29.82
C GLY A 324 22.88 -20.44 29.97
N LYS A 325 23.15 -19.41 29.16
CA LYS A 325 24.39 -18.62 29.26
C LYS A 325 24.19 -17.46 30.22
N LYS A 326 25.05 -17.37 31.24
CA LYS A 326 25.13 -16.20 32.12
C LYS A 326 25.56 -14.97 31.29
N PRO A 327 25.05 -13.77 31.60
CA PRO A 327 25.32 -12.57 30.82
C PRO A 327 26.78 -12.15 31.02
N ASP A 328 27.58 -12.20 29.95
CA ASP A 328 28.94 -11.68 29.96
C ASP A 328 28.95 -10.16 29.78
N GLN A 329 29.71 -9.51 30.65
CA GLN A 329 30.01 -8.09 30.64
C GLN A 329 30.87 -7.75 29.42
N ASN A 330 30.45 -6.74 28.65
CA ASN A 330 31.20 -5.91 27.70
C ASN A 330 32.46 -6.50 27.01
N LEU A 331 32.50 -6.47 25.67
CA LEU A 331 33.65 -5.94 24.92
C LEU A 331 33.28 -5.56 23.48
N ILE A 332 34.01 -4.54 23.02
CA ILE A 332 33.89 -3.69 21.84
C ILE A 332 34.14 -4.41 20.50
N TYR A 333 33.46 -3.92 19.45
CA TYR A 333 33.70 -3.98 17.99
C TYR A 333 34.93 -4.72 17.43
N GLN A 334 34.71 -5.48 16.35
CA GLN A 334 35.59 -5.44 15.17
C GLN A 334 34.80 -5.66 13.88
N ASP A 335 34.78 -4.62 13.05
CA ASP A 335 34.32 -4.65 11.67
C ASP A 335 35.45 -5.14 10.76
N LYS A 336 35.15 -6.06 9.84
CA LYS A 336 35.99 -6.43 8.68
C LYS A 336 35.08 -6.84 7.53
N VAL A 337 34.61 -5.85 6.78
CA VAL A 337 33.93 -6.07 5.50
C VAL A 337 34.86 -6.74 4.47
N SER A 338 34.35 -7.74 3.77
CA SER A 338 34.74 -8.05 2.39
C SER A 338 33.48 -8.42 1.59
N THR A 339 32.96 -7.45 0.85
CA THR A 339 31.86 -7.53 -0.12
C THR A 339 32.30 -8.15 -1.45
N LYS A 340 32.99 -9.30 -1.41
CA LYS A 340 33.46 -9.98 -2.64
C LYS A 340 33.29 -11.50 -2.60
N THR A 341 32.04 -11.97 -2.64
CA THR A 341 31.69 -13.14 -3.47
C THR A 341 30.18 -13.15 -3.68
N ALA A 342 29.74 -12.39 -4.68
CA ALA A 342 28.49 -12.67 -5.33
C ALA A 342 28.65 -13.97 -6.15
N ALA A 343 27.64 -14.84 -6.02
CA ALA A 343 27.17 -15.78 -7.02
C ALA A 343 27.92 -17.12 -7.23
N ILE A 344 27.11 -18.18 -7.06
CA ILE A 344 27.13 -19.52 -7.67
C ILE A 344 27.95 -20.59 -6.93
N ASP A 345 27.23 -21.51 -6.26
CA ASP A 345 27.10 -22.85 -6.83
C ASP A 345 25.76 -23.51 -6.50
N GLN A 346 25.17 -24.20 -7.49
CA GLN A 346 23.87 -24.86 -7.38
C GLN A 346 24.00 -26.33 -6.91
N LYS A 347 22.89 -26.81 -6.33
CA LYS A 347 22.44 -28.22 -6.15
C LYS A 347 22.86 -28.97 -4.88
N LYS A 348 21.89 -29.13 -3.97
CA LYS A 348 21.04 -30.33 -3.86
C LYS A 348 19.78 -30.03 -3.05
N ASP A 349 18.67 -30.67 -3.41
CA ASP A 349 17.37 -30.59 -2.75
C ASP A 349 17.41 -31.14 -1.31
N ASN A 350 16.74 -30.44 -0.39
CA ASN A 350 15.67 -30.99 0.46
C ASN A 350 15.10 -29.89 1.37
N ALA A 351 13.92 -30.17 1.93
CA ALA A 351 12.90 -29.31 2.53
C ALA A 351 13.27 -28.40 3.75
N ASP A 352 14.48 -27.83 3.85
CA ASP A 352 14.90 -26.95 4.96
C ASP A 352 14.95 -25.44 4.62
N LYS A 353 14.52 -25.05 3.42
CA LYS A 353 14.67 -23.67 2.90
C LYS A 353 13.73 -22.62 3.49
N THR A 354 12.94 -22.90 4.52
CA THR A 354 12.11 -21.85 5.16
C THR A 354 12.84 -21.13 6.29
N TRP A 355 13.62 -21.83 7.12
CA TRP A 355 14.30 -21.18 8.25
C TRP A 355 15.52 -20.37 7.81
N GLN A 356 16.39 -20.93 6.96
CA GLN A 356 17.58 -20.23 6.47
C GLN A 356 17.20 -18.96 5.70
N ASN A 357 16.22 -19.03 4.78
CA ASN A 357 15.74 -17.85 4.05
C ASN A 357 15.06 -16.82 4.96
N ARG A 358 14.40 -17.25 6.05
CA ARG A 358 13.86 -16.32 7.06
C ARG A 358 14.98 -15.69 7.89
N MET A 359 16.02 -16.45 8.22
CA MET A 359 17.18 -16.00 8.97
C MET A 359 18.06 -15.05 8.14
N ASP A 360 18.23 -15.31 6.85
CA ASP A 360 18.98 -14.44 5.95
C ASP A 360 18.20 -13.14 5.67
N ARG A 361 16.87 -13.20 5.55
CA ARG A 361 16.01 -12.00 5.53
C ARG A 361 16.03 -11.24 6.85
N PHE A 362 16.06 -11.94 7.98
CA PHE A 362 16.17 -11.34 9.31
C PHE A 362 17.53 -10.67 9.51
N LYS A 363 18.63 -11.30 9.08
CA LYS A 363 19.98 -10.71 9.08
C LYS A 363 20.06 -9.51 8.13
N ALA A 364 19.46 -9.58 6.95
CA ALA A 364 19.38 -8.43 6.05
C ALA A 364 18.56 -7.28 6.66
N MET A 365 17.46 -7.58 7.38
CA MET A 365 16.71 -6.60 8.16
C MET A 365 17.51 -6.04 9.34
N GLN A 366 18.30 -6.87 10.02
CA GLN A 366 19.16 -6.44 11.12
C GLN A 366 20.28 -5.52 10.62
N ILE A 367 20.92 -5.87 9.51
CA ILE A 367 21.92 -5.01 8.85
C ILE A 367 21.27 -3.70 8.41
N ALA A 368 20.09 -3.75 7.77
CA ALA A 368 19.33 -2.55 7.42
C ALA A 368 18.89 -1.73 8.65
N TYR A 369 18.62 -2.38 9.80
CA TYR A 369 18.29 -1.73 11.07
C TYR A 369 19.51 -1.06 11.73
N GLU A 370 20.66 -1.73 11.73
CA GLU A 370 21.93 -1.18 12.22
C GLU A 370 22.44 -0.05 11.30
N GLU A 371 22.31 -0.21 9.98
CA GLU A 371 22.52 0.88 9.02
C GLU A 371 21.53 2.02 9.26
N SER A 372 20.24 1.74 9.49
CA SER A 372 19.25 2.79 9.76
C SER A 372 19.41 3.49 11.11
N LEU A 373 19.96 2.84 12.13
CA LEU A 373 20.41 3.48 13.38
C LEU A 373 21.60 4.43 13.15
N VAL A 374 22.53 4.06 12.27
CA VAL A 374 23.61 4.96 11.83
C VAL A 374 23.06 6.12 10.97
N PHE A 375 22.02 5.88 10.17
CA PHE A 375 21.27 6.92 9.45
C PHE A 375 20.49 7.84 10.40
N ALA A 376 19.90 7.35 11.49
CA ALA A 376 19.11 8.16 12.43
C ALA A 376 19.96 9.28 13.06
N ALA A 377 21.19 8.97 13.48
CA ALA A 377 22.12 9.98 13.95
C ALA A 377 22.56 10.96 12.85
N ARG A 378 22.62 10.52 11.57
CA ARG A 378 22.91 11.40 10.42
C ARG A 378 21.73 12.32 10.09
N ILE A 379 20.51 11.81 10.11
CA ILE A 379 19.28 12.54 9.84
C ILE A 379 19.02 13.57 10.95
N GLY A 380 19.14 13.18 12.23
CA GLY A 380 19.01 14.13 13.35
C GLY A 380 20.06 15.26 13.30
N ARG A 381 21.27 15.01 12.78
CA ARG A 381 22.28 16.06 12.54
C ARG A 381 21.90 17.02 11.43
N ILE A 382 21.40 16.48 10.31
CA ILE A 382 20.91 17.30 9.19
C ILE A 382 19.72 18.13 9.66
N GLU A 383 18.79 17.52 10.39
CA GLU A 383 17.63 18.19 10.96
C GLU A 383 18.02 19.30 11.94
N GLN A 384 19.00 19.06 12.81
CA GLN A 384 19.55 20.11 13.67
C GLN A 384 20.15 21.24 12.85
N PHE A 385 20.94 20.92 11.82
CA PHE A 385 21.51 21.92 10.93
C PHE A 385 20.41 22.74 10.24
N GLU A 386 19.41 22.07 9.67
CA GLU A 386 18.31 22.70 8.93
C GLU A 386 17.41 23.56 9.83
N GLN A 387 17.09 23.09 11.03
CA GLN A 387 16.12 23.76 11.90
C GLN A 387 16.79 24.78 12.81
N GLN A 388 17.92 24.49 13.44
CA GLN A 388 18.54 25.41 14.42
C GLN A 388 19.46 26.45 13.77
N PHE A 389 20.15 26.08 12.68
CA PHE A 389 21.18 26.92 12.10
C PHE A 389 20.74 27.53 10.77
N ASN A 390 20.18 26.72 9.87
CA ASN A 390 19.97 27.14 8.49
C ASN A 390 18.83 28.17 8.37
N PHE A 391 17.75 28.04 9.15
CA PHE A 391 16.65 29.02 9.11
C PHE A 391 17.13 30.44 9.51
N PRO A 392 17.74 30.66 10.69
CA PRO A 392 18.27 31.97 11.07
C PRO A 392 19.35 32.49 10.11
N LEU A 393 20.21 31.61 9.58
CA LEU A 393 21.23 31.99 8.60
C LEU A 393 20.63 32.46 7.27
N THR A 394 19.57 31.79 6.81
CA THR A 394 18.85 32.18 5.58
C THR A 394 18.16 33.53 5.78
N ALA A 395 17.55 33.76 6.95
CA ALA A 395 16.98 35.05 7.32
C ALA A 395 18.04 36.16 7.41
N GLU A 396 19.20 35.89 8.03
CA GLU A 396 20.32 36.83 8.09
C GLU A 396 20.86 37.15 6.69
N ALA A 397 21.03 36.15 5.83
CA ALA A 397 21.50 36.35 4.46
C ALA A 397 20.52 37.18 3.63
N ALA A 398 19.22 36.88 3.69
CA ALA A 398 18.17 37.64 3.03
C ALA A 398 18.12 39.09 3.51
N TRP A 399 18.17 39.29 4.83
CA TRP A 399 18.19 40.61 5.45
C TRP A 399 19.41 41.42 5.02
N MET A 400 20.60 40.82 5.06
CA MET A 400 21.83 41.51 4.67
C MET A 400 21.83 41.91 3.20
N GLU A 401 21.31 41.07 2.29
CA GLU A 401 21.15 41.49 0.90
C GLU A 401 20.15 42.64 0.74
N MET A 402 19.08 42.67 1.56
CA MET A 402 18.14 43.80 1.60
C MET A 402 18.80 45.09 2.12
N GLU A 403 19.65 45.01 3.14
CA GLU A 403 20.43 46.17 3.60
C GLU A 403 21.37 46.69 2.51
N LEU A 404 22.09 45.79 1.83
CA LEU A 404 23.00 46.19 0.76
C LEU A 404 22.24 46.79 -0.42
N TYR A 405 21.08 46.24 -0.77
CA TYR A 405 20.21 46.80 -1.80
C TYR A 405 19.69 48.20 -1.41
N LEU A 406 19.24 48.39 -0.18
CA LEU A 406 18.81 49.70 0.34
C LEU A 406 19.97 50.71 0.33
N GLN A 407 21.17 50.32 0.74
CA GLN A 407 22.37 51.17 0.70
C GLN A 407 22.72 51.60 -0.73
N ASP A 408 22.64 50.67 -1.69
CA ASP A 408 22.88 50.97 -3.11
C ASP A 408 21.81 51.96 -3.64
N ILE A 409 20.53 51.77 -3.29
CA ILE A 409 19.46 52.71 -3.65
C ILE A 409 19.68 54.09 -3.02
N GLU A 410 19.97 54.15 -1.73
CA GLU A 410 20.21 55.40 -1.01
C GLU A 410 21.41 56.15 -1.60
N SER A 411 22.48 55.43 -1.95
CA SER A 411 23.64 56.01 -2.63
C SER A 411 23.28 56.59 -4.00
N ILE A 412 22.43 55.91 -4.78
CA ILE A 412 21.94 56.42 -6.07
C ILE A 412 21.07 57.67 -5.85
N LEU A 413 20.19 57.64 -4.85
CA LEU A 413 19.31 58.74 -4.50
C LEU A 413 20.02 59.94 -3.87
N GLN A 414 21.29 59.85 -3.47
CA GLN A 414 22.06 61.01 -3.01
C GLN A 414 22.54 61.88 -4.19
N ASP A 415 22.73 61.31 -5.39
CA ASP A 415 23.13 62.02 -6.62
C ASP A 415 21.91 62.41 -7.49
N LYS A 416 20.91 63.08 -6.87
CA LYS A 416 19.59 63.35 -7.50
C LYS A 416 19.64 64.20 -8.76
N SER A 417 20.70 64.99 -8.98
CA SER A 417 20.73 66.01 -10.04
C SER A 417 20.63 65.45 -11.46
N ASN A 418 20.95 64.16 -11.66
CA ASN A 418 21.06 63.54 -12.98
C ASN A 418 20.12 62.35 -13.20
N LEU A 419 19.07 62.15 -12.38
CA LEU A 419 18.16 61.01 -12.50
C LEU A 419 16.80 61.39 -13.07
N ASP A 420 16.18 60.48 -13.82
CA ASP A 420 14.81 60.61 -14.29
C ASP A 420 13.78 60.57 -13.14
N ARG A 421 12.64 61.28 -13.30
CA ARG A 421 11.60 61.38 -12.28
C ARG A 421 10.90 60.05 -12.02
N ASP A 422 10.61 59.28 -13.07
CA ASP A 422 9.91 58.00 -12.94
C ASP A 422 10.82 56.96 -12.30
N TYR A 423 12.12 57.00 -12.60
CA TYR A 423 13.11 56.15 -11.94
C TYR A 423 13.30 56.53 -10.47
N THR A 424 13.31 57.82 -10.13
CA THR A 424 13.38 58.27 -8.73
C THR A 424 12.17 57.79 -7.92
N ALA A 425 10.97 57.84 -8.50
CA ALA A 425 9.75 57.32 -7.87
C ALA A 425 9.83 55.80 -7.65
N TYR A 426 10.31 55.06 -8.65
CA TYR A 426 10.56 53.62 -8.53
C TYR A 426 11.55 53.27 -7.41
N LEU A 427 12.67 53.99 -7.30
CA LEU A 427 13.63 53.78 -6.23
C LEU A 427 13.03 54.04 -4.84
N GLN A 428 12.16 55.05 -4.71
CA GLN A 428 11.45 55.30 -3.46
C GLN A 428 10.46 54.18 -3.13
N HIS A 429 9.70 53.69 -4.11
CA HIS A 429 8.82 52.52 -3.93
C HIS A 429 9.62 51.27 -3.52
N GLU A 430 10.82 51.08 -4.06
CA GLU A 430 11.67 49.94 -3.70
C GLU A 430 12.21 50.02 -2.27
N ILE A 431 12.43 51.21 -1.72
CA ILE A 431 12.74 51.38 -0.30
C ILE A 431 11.57 50.86 0.54
N ASP A 432 10.36 51.34 0.25
CA ASP A 432 9.15 50.97 1.01
C ASP A 432 8.88 49.47 0.90
N ARG A 433 8.92 48.90 -0.32
CA ARG A 433 8.77 47.46 -0.54
C ARG A 433 9.81 46.64 0.21
N THR A 434 11.06 47.07 0.21
CA THR A 434 12.13 46.32 0.88
C THR A 434 11.94 46.35 2.39
N ILE A 435 11.50 47.47 2.96
CA ILE A 435 11.15 47.58 4.39
C ILE A 435 9.98 46.63 4.73
N GLU A 436 8.95 46.54 3.90
CA GLU A 436 7.86 45.57 4.11
C GLU A 436 8.34 44.12 4.13
N LEU A 437 9.24 43.75 3.21
CA LEU A 437 9.86 42.43 3.17
C LEU A 437 10.78 42.18 4.39
N GLN A 438 11.46 43.22 4.89
CA GLN A 438 12.21 43.15 6.14
C GLN A 438 11.29 42.88 7.34
N VAL A 439 10.13 43.56 7.42
CA VAL A 439 9.12 43.29 8.46
C VAL A 439 8.62 41.85 8.39
N TYR A 440 8.44 41.31 7.19
CA TYR A 440 8.09 39.91 7.00
C TYR A 440 9.13 38.96 7.62
N ILE A 441 10.41 39.11 7.26
CA ILE A 441 11.51 38.29 7.80
C ILE A 441 11.59 38.41 9.33
N TRP A 442 11.45 39.63 9.85
CA TRP A 442 11.48 39.89 11.28
C TRP A 442 10.37 39.17 12.04
N ARG A 443 9.13 39.20 11.55
CA ARG A 443 8.00 38.48 12.16
C ARG A 443 8.22 36.96 12.12
N LYS A 444 8.77 36.43 11.03
CA LYS A 444 9.08 34.99 10.94
C LYS A 444 10.20 34.55 11.86
N MET A 445 11.23 35.39 12.04
CA MET A 445 12.28 35.14 13.01
C MET A 445 11.75 35.16 14.46
N ALA A 446 10.79 36.04 14.77
CA ALA A 446 10.12 36.06 16.06
C ALA A 446 9.31 34.77 16.30
N GLN A 447 8.47 34.39 15.33
CA GLN A 447 7.67 33.17 15.38
C GLN A 447 8.56 31.91 15.51
N PHE A 448 9.68 31.88 14.80
CA PHE A 448 10.65 30.79 14.90
C PHE A 448 11.14 30.54 16.34
N PHE A 449 11.44 31.60 17.10
CA PHE A 449 11.84 31.46 18.50
C PHE A 449 10.72 31.00 19.44
N LEU A 450 9.46 31.34 19.11
CA LEU A 450 8.28 30.84 19.84
C LEU A 450 8.04 29.35 19.56
N ASP A 451 8.15 28.94 18.30
CA ASP A 451 7.89 27.57 17.86
C ASP A 451 8.98 26.58 18.31
N HIS A 452 10.22 27.07 18.46
CA HIS A 452 11.40 26.29 18.81
C HIS A 452 11.97 26.71 20.18
N PRO A 453 11.20 26.56 21.28
CA PRO A 453 11.60 27.05 22.60
C PRO A 453 12.89 26.39 23.11
N TYR A 454 13.21 25.17 22.69
CA TYR A 454 14.45 24.48 23.07
C TYR A 454 15.73 25.16 22.53
N ILE A 455 15.63 26.02 21.53
CA ILE A 455 16.76 26.84 21.06
C ILE A 455 17.09 27.92 22.12
N VAL A 456 16.08 28.38 22.86
CA VAL A 456 16.15 29.44 23.86
C VAL A 456 16.29 28.86 25.28
N VAL A 457 15.76 27.68 25.51
CA VAL A 457 15.68 27.00 26.81
C VAL A 457 16.94 26.16 27.04
N ASP A 458 17.97 26.80 27.59
CA ASP A 458 19.02 26.12 28.36
C ASP A 458 18.73 26.24 29.86
N GLN A 459 17.52 25.83 30.26
CA GLN A 459 16.98 26.04 31.62
C GLN A 459 17.85 25.44 32.75
N ASN A 460 18.74 24.50 32.42
CA ASN A 460 19.58 23.77 33.38
C ASN A 460 21.09 23.89 33.10
N ASN A 461 21.54 24.80 32.22
CA ASN A 461 22.95 24.82 31.74
C ASN A 461 23.38 23.45 31.15
N GLU A 462 22.43 22.70 30.58
CA GLU A 462 22.65 21.39 29.99
C GLU A 462 23.48 21.49 28.71
N GLN A 463 23.40 22.63 28.02
CA GLN A 463 24.32 23.00 26.96
C GLN A 463 25.57 23.64 27.57
N THR A 464 26.51 22.79 27.98
CA THR A 464 27.79 23.19 28.60
C THR A 464 28.62 24.19 27.78
N GLU A 465 28.29 24.44 26.51
CA GLU A 465 29.06 25.26 25.58
C GLU A 465 28.14 26.05 24.65
N ARG A 466 28.30 27.37 24.61
CA ARG A 466 27.53 28.27 23.73
C ARG A 466 28.09 28.19 22.31
N ASN A 467 27.33 27.62 21.37
CA ASN A 467 27.73 27.54 19.97
C ASN A 467 27.69 28.95 19.32
N TYR A 468 28.79 29.35 18.66
CA TYR A 468 28.96 30.66 18.02
C TYR A 468 27.76 31.07 17.14
N TYR A 469 27.19 30.13 16.38
CA TYR A 469 26.09 30.40 15.44
C TYR A 469 24.74 30.56 16.16
N VAL A 470 24.47 29.75 17.19
CA VAL A 470 23.26 29.87 18.02
C VAL A 470 23.26 31.19 18.80
N GLY A 471 24.42 31.66 19.26
CA GLY A 471 24.49 32.95 19.94
C GLY A 471 24.29 34.14 19.00
N ARG A 472 24.84 34.07 17.78
CA ARG A 472 24.77 35.15 16.78
C ARG A 472 23.33 35.48 16.39
N GLN A 473 22.46 34.48 16.25
CA GLN A 473 21.06 34.70 15.84
C GLN A 473 20.30 35.63 16.81
N PHE A 474 20.62 35.60 18.11
CA PHE A 474 19.97 36.45 19.11
C PHE A 474 20.42 37.91 18.95
N ILE A 475 21.71 38.13 18.70
CA ILE A 475 22.24 39.47 18.39
C ILE A 475 21.60 40.00 17.10
N PHE A 476 21.52 39.16 16.07
CA PHE A 476 20.92 39.54 14.79
C PHE A 476 19.44 39.93 14.96
N PHE A 477 18.67 39.14 15.71
CA PHE A 477 17.26 39.46 15.98
C PHE A 477 17.07 40.75 16.78
N GLU A 478 17.94 41.02 17.75
CA GLU A 478 17.96 42.28 18.49
C GLU A 478 18.24 43.46 17.54
N ALA A 479 19.21 43.33 16.62
CA ALA A 479 19.54 44.37 15.64
C ALA A 479 18.37 44.67 14.68
N MET A 480 17.68 43.64 14.18
CA MET A 480 16.45 43.82 13.37
C MET A 480 15.38 44.57 14.15
N THR A 481 15.16 44.16 15.41
CA THR A 481 14.16 44.75 16.29
C THR A 481 14.46 46.21 16.59
N GLU A 482 15.72 46.56 16.86
CA GLU A 482 16.15 47.94 17.06
C GLU A 482 15.94 48.82 15.81
N LYS A 483 16.23 48.29 14.61
CA LYS A 483 16.00 49.03 13.35
C LYS A 483 14.51 49.30 13.14
N LEU A 484 13.67 48.25 13.21
CA LEU A 484 12.24 48.36 12.90
C LEU A 484 11.46 49.11 14.00
N SER A 485 11.90 49.06 15.25
CA SER A 485 11.33 49.87 16.33
C SER A 485 11.53 51.37 16.08
N LYS A 486 12.66 51.79 15.49
CA LYS A 486 12.89 53.20 15.09
C LYS A 486 11.96 53.64 13.96
N LEU A 487 11.45 52.71 13.16
CA LEU A 487 10.45 52.93 12.12
C LEU A 487 9.00 52.82 12.64
N SER A 488 8.81 52.79 13.96
CA SER A 488 7.50 52.70 14.62
C SER A 488 6.70 51.41 14.35
N HIS A 489 7.39 50.32 13.99
CA HIS A 489 6.74 49.00 13.94
C HIS A 489 6.59 48.41 15.36
N PRO A 490 5.42 47.82 15.69
CA PRO A 490 5.21 47.18 16.99
C PRO A 490 6.11 45.95 17.10
N GLN A 491 6.81 45.81 18.23
CA GLN A 491 7.68 44.66 18.48
C GLN A 491 6.86 43.36 18.49
N PRO A 492 7.31 42.30 17.79
CA PRO A 492 6.63 41.03 17.79
C PRO A 492 6.81 40.35 19.14
N GLU A 493 5.84 39.51 19.49
CA GLU A 493 5.94 38.65 20.65
C GLU A 493 7.09 37.65 20.44
N THR A 494 7.93 37.51 21.45
CA THR A 494 9.04 36.53 21.47
C THR A 494 9.22 36.02 22.88
N HIS A 495 10.02 34.96 23.04
CA HIS A 495 10.42 34.52 24.37
C HIS A 495 11.19 35.65 25.07
N GLY A 496 10.76 36.06 26.27
CA GLY A 496 11.41 37.14 27.04
C GLY A 496 12.89 36.90 27.41
N LEU A 497 13.45 35.74 27.08
CA LEU A 497 14.85 35.39 27.29
C LEU A 497 15.74 35.80 26.11
N VAL A 498 15.20 36.02 24.90
CA VAL A 498 15.98 36.28 23.68
C VAL A 498 16.89 37.50 23.85
N GLY A 499 16.37 38.59 24.40
CA GLY A 499 17.15 39.80 24.66
C GLY A 499 18.25 39.60 25.72
N GLN A 500 18.01 38.76 26.74
CA GLN A 500 19.03 38.42 27.73
C GLN A 500 20.13 37.54 27.11
N LEU A 501 19.75 36.55 26.30
CA LEU A 501 20.71 35.68 25.60
C LEU A 501 21.59 36.45 24.61
N ALA A 502 21.03 37.46 23.93
CA ALA A 502 21.81 38.34 23.05
C ALA A 502 22.88 39.12 23.84
N LYS A 503 22.50 39.70 25.00
CA LYS A 503 23.44 40.39 25.90
C LYS A 503 24.52 39.45 26.44
N ASP A 504 24.10 38.29 26.92
CA ASP A 504 24.99 37.25 27.46
C ASP A 504 26.00 36.76 26.41
N PHE A 505 25.55 36.59 25.16
CA PHE A 505 26.44 36.19 24.06
C PHE A 505 27.40 37.29 23.63
N ARG A 506 26.95 38.56 23.57
CA ARG A 506 27.86 39.71 23.33
C ARG A 506 28.99 39.77 24.36
N ALA A 507 28.68 39.54 25.63
CA ALA A 507 29.67 39.55 26.70
C ALA A 507 30.65 38.36 26.62
N ALA A 508 30.18 37.20 26.14
CA ALA A 508 31.00 35.99 26.03
C ALA A 508 31.86 35.92 24.75
N LYS A 509 31.47 36.64 23.69
CA LYS A 509 32.15 36.60 22.39
C LYS A 509 33.54 37.25 22.48
N LEU A 510 34.55 36.55 21.98
CA LEU A 510 35.93 37.03 21.90
C LEU A 510 36.26 37.53 20.49
N GLU A 511 36.62 38.80 20.34
CA GLU A 511 37.02 39.34 19.04
C GLU A 511 38.45 38.92 18.65
N GLY A 512 38.62 38.62 17.37
CA GLY A 512 39.88 38.27 16.74
C GLY A 512 40.43 39.35 15.82
N ASN A 513 41.68 39.17 15.40
CA ASN A 513 42.34 40.07 14.44
C ASN A 513 41.87 39.82 12.99
N SER A 514 41.19 38.71 12.74
CA SER A 514 40.62 38.33 11.44
C SER A 514 39.37 37.47 11.63
N ILE A 515 38.59 37.27 10.58
CA ILE A 515 37.40 36.40 10.62
C ILE A 515 37.76 34.98 11.10
N LEU A 516 38.86 34.42 10.58
CA LEU A 516 39.32 33.08 10.98
C LEU A 516 39.82 33.04 12.43
N ASP A 517 40.46 34.11 12.90
CA ASP A 517 40.89 34.22 14.31
C ASP A 517 39.69 34.31 15.25
N THR A 518 38.66 35.10 14.90
CA THR A 518 37.40 35.15 15.64
C THR A 518 36.71 33.79 15.64
N LEU A 519 36.65 33.08 14.51
CA LEU A 519 36.08 31.73 14.44
C LEU A 519 36.85 30.75 15.31
N LYS A 520 38.19 30.79 15.28
CA LYS A 520 39.03 29.93 16.13
C LYS A 520 38.86 30.23 17.61
N LYS A 521 38.67 31.49 18.01
CA LYS A 521 38.45 31.86 19.42
C LYS A 521 37.10 31.39 19.94
N ASN A 522 36.06 31.33 19.09
CA ASN A 522 34.69 31.09 19.54
C ASN A 522 34.10 29.73 19.14
N SER A 523 34.64 29.02 18.14
CA SER A 523 34.11 27.72 17.67
C SER A 523 35.03 26.56 18.01
N LYS A 524 34.49 25.48 18.60
CA LYS A 524 35.29 24.27 18.89
C LYS A 524 35.73 23.55 17.63
N LEU A 525 34.93 23.55 16.55
CA LEU A 525 35.30 22.97 15.26
C LEU A 525 36.57 23.63 14.70
N PHE A 526 36.66 24.96 14.75
CA PHE A 526 37.83 25.70 14.25
C PHE A 526 39.02 25.71 15.24
N ARG A 527 38.84 25.19 16.46
CA ARG A 527 39.92 24.94 17.44
C ARG A 527 40.59 23.59 17.26
N GLN A 528 39.95 22.67 16.54
CA GLN A 528 40.46 21.31 16.34
C GLN A 528 41.85 21.34 15.72
N LYS A 529 42.67 20.36 16.10
CA LYS A 529 44.01 20.19 15.51
C LYS A 529 43.90 19.84 14.02
N GLU A 530 42.88 19.07 13.66
CA GLU A 530 42.51 18.71 12.30
C GLU A 530 41.05 19.11 12.05
N LEU A 531 40.81 20.13 11.22
CA LEU A 531 39.48 20.73 10.99
C LEU A 531 38.41 19.72 10.55
N PHE A 532 38.81 18.64 9.88
CA PHE A 532 37.91 17.63 9.31
C PHE A 532 37.80 16.37 10.17
N ASN A 533 38.34 16.39 11.39
CA ASN A 533 38.25 15.26 12.31
C ASN A 533 36.83 15.11 12.84
N SER A 534 36.14 14.12 12.29
CA SER A 534 34.74 13.84 12.62
C SER A 534 34.57 13.36 14.05
N ASP A 535 35.54 12.65 14.62
CA ASP A 535 35.43 12.06 15.96
C ASP A 535 35.56 13.14 17.04
N GLU A 536 36.51 14.07 16.89
CA GLU A 536 36.65 15.22 17.78
C GLU A 536 35.40 16.14 17.74
N HIS A 537 34.77 16.27 16.57
CA HIS A 537 33.53 17.05 16.45
C HIS A 537 32.32 16.31 17.07
N ARG A 538 32.28 14.98 16.95
CA ARG A 538 31.20 14.15 17.49
C ARG A 538 31.20 14.13 19.01
N ASP A 539 32.37 13.98 19.62
CA ASP A 539 32.50 14.01 21.08
C ASP A 539 32.01 15.35 21.66
N TYR A 540 32.25 16.45 20.95
CA TYR A 540 31.72 17.77 21.32
C TYR A 540 30.19 17.85 21.24
N MET A 541 29.59 17.36 20.16
CA MET A 541 28.16 17.53 19.90
C MET A 541 27.28 16.46 20.56
N ALA A 542 27.85 15.36 21.07
CA ALA A 542 27.15 14.20 21.64
C ALA A 542 26.08 14.58 22.68
N ARG A 543 26.42 15.47 23.62
CA ARG A 543 25.49 15.90 24.69
C ARG A 543 24.37 16.81 24.19
N GLN A 544 24.66 17.68 23.22
CA GLN A 544 23.62 18.49 22.57
C GLN A 544 22.63 17.59 21.82
N TRP A 545 23.10 16.48 21.23
CA TRP A 545 22.25 15.51 20.55
C TRP A 545 21.36 14.71 21.48
N GLU A 546 21.86 14.28 22.63
CA GLU A 546 21.05 13.56 23.63
C GLU A 546 19.90 14.42 24.15
N VAL A 547 20.17 15.70 24.47
CA VAL A 547 19.16 16.65 24.94
C VAL A 547 18.08 16.87 23.88
N LEU A 548 18.48 17.07 22.62
CA LEU A 548 17.55 17.29 21.51
C LEU A 548 16.73 16.06 21.17
N PHE A 549 17.36 14.87 21.12
CA PHE A 549 16.67 13.61 20.94
C PHE A 549 15.61 13.41 22.02
N LEU A 550 15.94 13.67 23.29
CA LEU A 550 15.00 13.55 24.40
C LEU A 550 13.86 14.59 24.34
N GLN A 551 14.10 15.78 23.80
CA GLN A 551 13.08 16.83 23.65
C GLN A 551 12.19 16.62 22.42
N GLN A 552 12.74 16.12 21.31
CA GLN A 552 11.99 15.76 20.11
C GLN A 552 11.09 14.55 20.36
N ASN A 553 11.59 13.51 21.05
CA ASN A 553 10.77 12.35 21.44
C ASN A 553 9.63 12.69 22.41
N LYS A 554 9.70 13.84 23.12
CA LYS A 554 8.62 14.32 23.99
C LYS A 554 7.47 14.98 23.20
N LYS A 555 7.71 15.48 21.99
CA LYS A 555 6.67 16.03 21.10
C LYS A 555 6.19 14.91 20.18
N GLN A 556 4.87 14.68 20.10
CA GLN A 556 4.30 13.67 19.21
C GLN A 556 4.71 13.94 17.76
N GLU A 557 5.40 12.99 17.12
CA GLU A 557 6.17 13.25 15.88
C GLU A 557 5.41 13.90 14.73
N ALA A 558 4.11 13.65 14.58
CA ALA A 558 3.31 14.27 13.52
C ALA A 558 3.28 15.80 13.63
N ALA A 559 3.24 16.34 14.85
CA ALA A 559 3.32 17.78 15.10
C ALA A 559 4.73 18.32 14.82
N SER A 560 5.77 17.51 15.05
CA SER A 560 7.16 17.87 14.73
C SER A 560 7.37 17.94 13.21
N PHE A 561 6.90 16.96 12.45
CA PHE A 561 7.00 16.96 10.98
C PHE A 561 6.22 18.12 10.33
N ALA A 562 5.02 18.41 10.84
CA ALA A 562 4.24 19.55 10.37
C ALA A 562 4.98 20.88 10.63
N LEU A 563 5.51 21.07 11.84
CA LEU A 563 6.30 22.26 12.19
C LEU A 563 7.58 22.38 11.35
N GLN A 564 8.27 21.27 11.09
CA GLN A 564 9.47 21.25 10.25
C GLN A 564 9.16 21.60 8.80
N SER A 565 8.04 21.10 8.27
CA SER A 565 7.59 21.39 6.91
C SER A 565 7.16 22.85 6.78
N TYR A 566 6.47 23.39 7.79
CA TYR A 566 6.16 24.83 7.88
C TYR A 566 7.42 25.68 7.92
N THR A 567 8.37 25.34 8.80
CA THR A 567 9.65 26.07 8.92
C THR A 567 10.45 26.01 7.61
N TRP A 568 10.43 24.87 6.91
CA TRP A 568 11.04 24.72 5.60
C TRP A 568 10.36 25.62 4.55
N SER A 569 9.03 25.67 4.52
CA SER A 569 8.29 26.51 3.56
C SER A 569 8.58 28.00 3.77
N VAL A 570 8.55 28.45 5.03
CA VAL A 570 8.91 29.83 5.38
C VAL A 570 10.36 30.14 5.00
N LYS A 571 11.30 29.23 5.28
CA LYS A 571 12.70 29.37 4.87
C LYS A 571 12.84 29.47 3.35
N ASN A 572 12.13 28.62 2.60
CA ASN A 572 12.19 28.62 1.13
C ASN A 572 11.74 29.97 0.57
N ALA A 573 10.67 30.55 1.11
CA ALA A 573 10.25 31.87 0.71
C ALA A 573 11.27 32.96 1.07
N ILE A 574 11.90 32.91 2.25
CA ILE A 574 12.98 33.85 2.62
C ILE A 574 14.18 33.70 1.68
N TRP A 575 14.53 32.49 1.29
CA TRP A 575 15.57 32.22 0.30
C TRP A 575 15.23 32.80 -1.08
N ILE A 576 13.96 32.68 -1.51
CA ILE A 576 13.47 33.32 -2.73
C ILE A 576 13.54 34.86 -2.59
N LEU A 577 13.22 35.42 -1.43
CA LEU A 577 13.36 36.86 -1.19
C LEU A 577 14.81 37.33 -1.29
N GLN A 578 15.76 36.61 -0.69
CA GLN A 578 17.19 36.89 -0.87
C GLN A 578 17.56 36.91 -2.35
N THR A 579 17.07 35.91 -3.08
CA THR A 579 17.33 35.73 -4.51
C THR A 579 16.77 36.88 -5.34
N PHE A 580 15.52 37.28 -5.09
CA PHE A 580 14.89 38.45 -5.72
C PHE A 580 15.66 39.71 -5.43
N THR A 581 16.06 39.94 -4.18
CA THR A 581 16.83 41.13 -3.79
C THR A 581 18.20 41.16 -4.47
N SER A 582 18.87 40.02 -4.58
CA SER A 582 20.14 39.91 -5.30
C SER A 582 19.98 40.24 -6.78
N ALA A 583 18.92 39.72 -7.41
CA ALA A 583 18.57 40.03 -8.80
C ALA A 583 18.27 41.54 -8.97
N LYS A 584 17.40 42.11 -8.13
CA LYS A 584 17.10 43.55 -8.07
C LYS A 584 18.37 44.39 -8.01
N ARG A 585 19.25 44.07 -7.07
CA ARG A 585 20.53 44.77 -6.87
C ARG A 585 21.44 44.69 -8.08
N SER A 586 21.54 43.51 -8.71
CA SER A 586 22.33 43.35 -9.94
C SER A 586 21.79 44.18 -11.11
N GLU A 587 20.46 44.36 -11.19
CA GLU A 587 19.82 45.16 -12.23
C GLU A 587 19.87 46.66 -11.98
N LEU A 588 20.09 47.12 -10.73
CA LEU A 588 20.20 48.54 -10.40
C LEU A 588 21.22 49.25 -11.29
N GLY A 589 22.42 48.67 -11.45
CA GLY A 589 23.47 49.27 -12.29
C GLY A 589 23.10 49.40 -13.77
N ILE A 590 22.17 48.57 -14.28
CA ILE A 590 21.64 48.70 -15.65
C ILE A 590 20.59 49.81 -15.69
N LEU A 591 19.65 49.81 -14.74
CA LEU A 591 18.58 50.80 -14.65
C LEU A 591 19.14 52.21 -14.41
N SER A 592 20.10 52.38 -13.50
CA SER A 592 20.72 53.67 -13.21
C SER A 592 21.41 54.25 -14.45
N ARG A 593 22.13 53.43 -15.22
CA ARG A 593 22.75 53.87 -16.48
C ARG A 593 21.71 54.23 -17.55
N LYS A 594 20.61 53.48 -17.64
CA LYS A 594 19.52 53.73 -18.58
C LYS A 594 18.83 55.08 -18.33
N PHE A 595 18.63 55.43 -17.06
CA PHE A 595 17.87 56.62 -16.64
C PHE A 595 18.74 57.78 -16.14
N GLN A 596 20.05 57.76 -16.42
CA GLN A 596 20.95 58.88 -16.19
C GLN A 596 20.79 59.94 -17.28
N GLN A 597 20.50 61.17 -16.87
CA GLN A 597 20.32 62.31 -17.77
C GLN A 597 21.59 62.56 -18.60
N GLY A 598 21.46 62.66 -19.92
CA GLY A 598 22.56 62.94 -20.84
C GLY A 598 23.17 61.74 -21.58
N GLN A 599 22.76 60.49 -21.28
CA GLN A 599 23.20 59.31 -22.04
C GLN A 599 22.28 58.99 -23.21
N THR A 600 22.76 59.17 -24.45
CA THR A 600 22.06 58.76 -25.69
C THR A 600 22.00 57.24 -25.89
N GLN A 601 22.85 56.46 -25.20
CA GLN A 601 22.86 54.99 -25.28
C GLN A 601 21.85 54.29 -24.36
N GLY A 602 21.29 54.99 -23.35
CA GLY A 602 20.40 54.39 -22.34
C GLY A 602 19.15 53.72 -22.94
N SER A 603 18.64 54.22 -24.06
CA SER A 603 17.46 53.67 -24.75
C SER A 603 17.66 52.28 -25.38
N THR A 604 18.90 51.79 -25.47
CA THR A 604 19.23 50.46 -26.02
C THR A 604 19.46 49.39 -24.96
N LEU A 605 19.51 49.78 -23.67
CA LEU A 605 19.65 48.84 -22.56
C LEU A 605 18.29 48.19 -22.27
N GLY A 606 18.16 46.94 -22.73
CA GLY A 606 17.00 46.08 -22.47
C GLY A 606 17.24 45.09 -21.32
N PRO A 607 16.20 44.38 -20.90
CA PRO A 607 16.32 43.35 -19.88
C PRO A 607 17.23 42.20 -20.36
N VAL A 608 18.03 41.66 -19.45
CA VAL A 608 18.85 40.47 -19.73
C VAL A 608 17.93 39.25 -19.78
N ALA A 609 17.86 38.55 -20.90
CA ALA A 609 16.93 37.42 -21.11
C ALA A 609 17.03 36.36 -19.99
N GLY A 610 18.24 35.97 -19.60
CA GLY A 610 18.45 35.02 -18.50
C GLY A 610 17.99 35.54 -17.13
N MET A 611 17.99 36.85 -16.90
CA MET A 611 17.46 37.43 -15.67
C MET A 611 15.93 37.41 -15.63
N ASN A 612 15.27 37.64 -16.79
CA ASN A 612 13.81 37.51 -16.89
C ASN A 612 13.36 36.08 -16.57
N GLU A 613 13.99 35.09 -17.21
CA GLU A 613 13.69 33.67 -16.97
C GLU A 613 13.95 33.31 -15.50
N TYR A 614 15.01 33.87 -14.90
CA TYR A 614 15.32 33.64 -13.49
C TYR A 614 14.24 34.20 -12.56
N LEU A 615 13.85 35.46 -12.73
CA LEU A 615 12.81 36.10 -11.94
C LEU A 615 11.43 35.44 -12.14
N GLU A 616 11.11 35.05 -13.37
CA GLU A 616 9.89 34.30 -13.70
C GLU A 616 9.84 32.98 -12.91
N ASN A 617 10.91 32.19 -12.97
CA ASN A 617 10.99 30.91 -12.26
C ASN A 617 10.89 31.10 -10.74
N MET A 618 11.56 32.11 -10.17
CA MET A 618 11.51 32.36 -8.73
C MET A 618 10.11 32.82 -8.29
N TYR A 619 9.47 33.72 -9.05
CA TYR A 619 8.10 34.17 -8.78
C TYR A 619 7.10 33.00 -8.88
N HIS A 620 7.25 32.20 -9.94
CA HIS A 620 6.40 31.05 -10.19
C HIS A 620 6.51 30.02 -9.08
N ASN A 621 7.73 29.68 -8.64
CA ASN A 621 7.95 28.71 -7.57
C ASN A 621 7.35 29.18 -6.24
N LEU A 622 7.58 30.44 -5.84
CA LEU A 622 6.99 31.00 -4.63
C LEU A 622 5.46 30.94 -4.66
N THR A 623 4.87 31.32 -5.80
CA THR A 623 3.43 31.36 -5.97
C THR A 623 2.84 29.94 -6.01
N MET A 624 3.46 29.02 -6.74
CA MET A 624 3.03 27.63 -6.84
C MET A 624 3.05 26.94 -5.47
N GLU A 625 4.16 27.09 -4.74
CA GLU A 625 4.29 26.53 -3.39
C GLU A 625 3.16 27.06 -2.51
N TYR A 626 3.02 28.38 -2.39
CA TYR A 626 2.00 28.97 -1.52
C TYR A 626 0.58 28.53 -1.90
N VAL A 627 0.20 28.64 -3.18
CA VAL A 627 -1.14 28.26 -3.63
C VAL A 627 -1.43 26.78 -3.38
N SER A 628 -0.41 25.92 -3.43
CA SER A 628 -0.56 24.48 -3.18
C SER A 628 -0.84 24.11 -1.72
N ILE A 629 -0.47 24.97 -0.77
CA ILE A 629 -0.62 24.71 0.68
C ILE A 629 -1.56 25.71 1.39
N LYS A 630 -2.02 26.75 0.68
CA LYS A 630 -2.79 27.86 1.25
C LYS A 630 -4.03 27.38 2.00
N LYS A 631 -4.77 26.43 1.43
CA LYS A 631 -6.03 25.96 2.03
C LYS A 631 -5.77 25.34 3.39
N GLU A 632 -4.79 24.46 3.48
CA GLU A 632 -4.37 23.77 4.69
C GLU A 632 -3.85 24.76 5.73
N MET A 633 -3.08 25.77 5.31
CA MET A 633 -2.60 26.80 6.23
C MET A 633 -3.75 27.63 6.83
N VAL A 634 -4.71 28.06 6.02
CA VAL A 634 -5.87 28.85 6.48
C VAL A 634 -6.79 28.04 7.39
N GLU A 635 -7.04 26.77 7.08
CA GLU A 635 -7.94 25.91 7.86
C GLU A 635 -7.33 25.44 9.18
N THR A 636 -6.00 25.29 9.25
CA THR A 636 -5.33 24.58 10.37
C THR A 636 -4.58 25.51 11.31
N LEU A 637 -4.06 26.65 10.85
CA LEU A 637 -3.18 27.51 11.65
C LEU A 637 -3.89 28.61 12.45
N GLY A 638 -5.22 28.76 12.33
CA GLY A 638 -6.09 29.53 13.23
C GLY A 638 -5.71 31.00 13.46
N GLU A 639 -4.75 31.22 14.37
CA GLU A 639 -4.25 32.55 14.80
C GLU A 639 -2.96 32.98 14.06
N ASP A 640 -2.30 32.11 13.28
CA ASP A 640 -1.12 32.48 12.50
C ASP A 640 -1.51 33.36 11.30
N THR A 641 -0.80 34.49 11.17
CA THR A 641 -1.00 35.46 10.07
C THR A 641 -0.11 35.15 8.85
N GLU A 642 0.62 34.04 8.84
CA GLU A 642 1.44 33.62 7.69
C GLU A 642 0.69 33.62 6.34
N PRO A 643 -0.56 33.13 6.22
CA PRO A 643 -1.26 33.14 4.93
C PRO A 643 -1.42 34.55 4.37
N GLU A 644 -1.82 35.52 5.19
CA GLU A 644 -1.99 36.93 4.80
C GLU A 644 -0.63 37.58 4.51
N GLN A 645 0.36 37.31 5.36
CA GLN A 645 1.72 37.82 5.19
C GLN A 645 2.36 37.30 3.90
N ARG A 646 2.12 36.04 3.51
CA ARG A 646 2.61 35.46 2.26
C ARG A 646 2.00 36.13 1.04
N GLU A 647 0.69 36.39 1.07
CA GLU A 647 0.02 37.10 -0.03
C GLU A 647 0.59 38.50 -0.20
N ASN A 648 0.84 39.21 0.90
CA ASN A 648 1.48 40.52 0.84
C ASN A 648 2.87 40.43 0.22
N VAL A 649 3.66 39.43 0.57
CA VAL A 649 4.97 39.19 -0.06
C VAL A 649 4.84 38.93 -1.57
N ILE A 650 3.93 38.06 -1.98
CA ILE A 650 3.72 37.74 -3.40
C ILE A 650 3.24 38.97 -4.17
N ASN A 651 2.31 39.74 -3.60
CA ASN A 651 1.80 40.97 -4.22
C ASN A 651 2.90 42.04 -4.31
N ASN A 652 3.73 42.21 -3.28
CA ASN A 652 4.87 43.12 -3.29
C ASN A 652 5.86 42.77 -4.43
N LEU A 653 6.22 41.48 -4.58
CA LEU A 653 7.08 41.03 -5.67
C LEU A 653 6.44 41.20 -7.05
N LYS A 654 5.12 40.97 -7.15
CA LYS A 654 4.35 41.18 -8.39
C LYS A 654 4.36 42.64 -8.81
N GLU A 655 4.13 43.55 -7.87
CA GLU A 655 4.17 44.99 -8.14
C GLU A 655 5.56 45.45 -8.59
N TYR A 656 6.60 44.94 -7.93
CA TYR A 656 7.98 45.13 -8.38
C TYR A 656 8.17 44.69 -9.84
N LEU A 657 7.76 43.46 -10.20
CA LEU A 657 7.92 42.95 -11.57
C LEU A 657 7.19 43.83 -12.60
N ILE A 658 5.96 44.26 -12.28
CA ILE A 658 5.17 45.15 -13.15
C ILE A 658 5.86 46.49 -13.36
N GLU A 659 6.36 47.13 -12.31
CA GLU A 659 7.06 48.42 -12.44
C GLU A 659 8.41 48.28 -13.13
N ARG A 660 9.17 47.23 -12.80
CA ARG A 660 10.42 46.89 -13.43
C ARG A 660 10.25 46.68 -14.93
N ASP A 661 9.22 45.94 -15.36
CA ASP A 661 8.95 45.71 -16.78
C ASP A 661 8.52 46.98 -17.51
N LYS A 662 7.78 47.88 -16.86
CA LYS A 662 7.47 49.20 -17.43
C LYS A 662 8.75 50.00 -17.68
N LEU A 663 9.69 50.02 -16.74
CA LEU A 663 10.95 50.76 -16.86
C LEU A 663 11.94 50.10 -17.82
N MET A 664 11.98 48.77 -17.88
CA MET A 664 12.86 48.05 -18.80
C MET A 664 12.35 48.10 -20.25
N ASN A 665 11.04 48.13 -20.46
CA ASN A 665 10.43 48.07 -21.80
C ASN A 665 9.94 49.42 -22.36
N THR A 666 10.11 50.53 -21.64
CA THR A 666 9.92 51.89 -22.20
C THR A 666 10.80 52.06 -23.44
N GLY A 667 10.16 52.19 -24.61
CA GLY A 667 10.80 52.32 -25.93
C GLY A 667 10.74 51.07 -26.82
N MET A 668 10.51 49.86 -26.29
CA MET A 668 10.45 48.61 -27.10
C MET A 668 9.05 48.31 -27.64
N TYR A 669 8.00 48.57 -26.87
CA TYR A 669 6.61 48.38 -27.34
C TYR A 669 6.18 49.44 -28.38
N ALA A 670 6.82 50.61 -28.43
CA ALA A 670 6.58 51.60 -29.47
C ALA A 670 7.16 51.17 -30.83
N LYS A 671 8.34 50.52 -30.85
CA LYS A 671 8.98 50.03 -32.09
C LYS A 671 8.23 48.86 -32.73
N ASN A 672 7.77 47.90 -31.95
CA ASN A 672 7.10 46.70 -32.47
C ASN A 672 5.69 46.97 -33.06
N PHE A 673 5.13 48.17 -32.87
CA PHE A 673 3.87 48.60 -33.50
C PHE A 673 4.06 49.42 -34.78
N GLU A 674 5.24 50.00 -35.02
CA GLU A 674 5.54 50.68 -36.29
C GLU A 674 5.94 49.66 -37.38
N ASP A 675 6.67 48.59 -37.03
CA ASP A 675 7.11 47.57 -37.99
C ASP A 675 5.99 46.63 -38.48
N LYS A 676 4.80 46.64 -37.85
CA LYS A 676 3.63 45.86 -38.31
C LYS A 676 2.67 46.63 -39.23
N LYS A 677 3.04 47.82 -39.70
CA LYS A 677 2.26 48.59 -40.69
C LYS A 677 2.80 48.52 -42.12
N THR A 678 3.81 47.71 -42.39
CA THR A 678 4.32 47.51 -43.76
C THR A 678 4.58 46.03 -44.06
N ILE A 679 3.67 45.51 -44.89
CA ILE A 679 3.60 44.24 -45.65
C ILE A 679 2.53 43.28 -45.15
#